data_AF-A0A2N9IQC7-F1
#
_entry.id   AF-A0A2N9IQC7-F1
#
_cell.length_a   1.000
_cell.length_b   1.000
_cell.length_c   1.000
_cell.angle_alpha   90.00
_cell.angle_beta   90.00
_cell.angle_gamma   90.00
#
_symmetry.space_group_name_H-M   'P 1'
#
loop_
_entity.id
_entity.type
_entity.pdbx_description
1 polymer ?
#
loop_
_entity_poly.entity_id
_entity_poly.type
_entity_poly.pdbx_seq_one_letter_code
_entity_poly.pdbx_strand_id
1 'polypeptide(L)'
;MTAIADMISYFQWGEVVAVYSDDEQSRNGVTALGDKLAERRCRIAYKAALPPDPTATRSDVKDQLVKIQMMEARVIVLHTFSRTGLLVFEEARNLGMMERGYVWIATTWLSTILDSVSPLSSKTANTIQGVLTLRPHTPDSRRKSAFMSRWDKLSNGSIGFNPYGLYAYDTVWMLAHAVDLLLDQQGTISFSNDSYLSRVGGGTLNLSSLSIFDGGKQLLNNILQTNMTGLTGPIQFSPDRSPFRPSYDILNVIEDGYKQIGYWSNYSGLSVVTPETLYTRPPNRSSSSQNLYSVVWPGGTTEKPRGWVIPNNGRQLRIGVPNRVSYQDFVSGSRVNGTDTVQGYCIDVFLAAIKLLPYAVPYRFILFGDGHKNPSYSELVNMITTDVFDAVIGDIAIVTNRTKIVDFTQPYIESGLVVVAPVRKSNSSPWAFLQPFTPNMWAVTAAFFLIIGTVVWILEHRINDEFRGPPRKQLVTILWFSFSTLFFSHRENTVSTLGRVVIIIWLFVVLIINSSYTASLTSILTVQQLSSPIMGIDTLVTSNERIGFQVGSFAENYLTEQLNIPKSRLLALGSPEEYAIALKNRTVVAVVDEQPYIELFLSDHCQFKIRGQEFTKSGWGFAFPRDSPLAIDLSTAILTLSENGELQRIHNKWLSRKACGSQATSNESDELQLKSFWGLFLIFGAACFIALLIYFCSMIRQFSRHVPEESHPSTGASSRSTHLRTFISFVDEKEEVYKSKSKRKREHVLSNSHVKEDETRNSSKRSQMGGSQQRHDITKQNKAMALKYQPHLVNPIVFRSSGSATLKPNSLRCNLSVSSTTIHVSVSEPEPVFASVKTFAPATVANLGPGFDFLGCAVDGLGDYVSLTVDSTVHPGQIAISQISGDPAASKLSRDPLFNCAGIAAIEVMKMLGIRSVGLSLSLQKGLPLGSGLGSSAASAAAAAVAVNEIFGGKLGEEELVLAGLKSEEKVSGYHADNVGPAIMGGFVLIRNYEPLDLKKLNFPEKKDLYFVLVSPEFEAPTKKMRAALPLEIAMAHHVWNSSQAVALAAAVLEGDVAELGKALSSDKIVEPTRAPLIPGMEAVKKAAIEAGAFGCTISGAGPTAVAVIDCKERGESIGERMVEAFWREGKLKAVAAVNRLDRVGARLVDSKPR
;
A
#
# COMPACT_ATOMS: atom_id res chain seq x y z
N MET A 1 40.24 -4.23 2.78
CA MET A 1 39.08 -5.05 2.35
C MET A 1 37.79 -4.26 2.30
N THR A 2 37.41 -3.49 3.35
CA THR A 2 36.19 -2.64 3.32
C THR A 2 36.08 -1.76 2.08
N ALA A 3 37.17 -1.10 1.67
CA ALA A 3 37.21 -0.28 0.46
C ALA A 3 36.88 -1.08 -0.83
N ILE A 4 37.37 -2.32 -0.93
CA ILE A 4 37.08 -3.21 -2.07
C ILE A 4 35.60 -3.62 -2.05
N ALA A 5 35.05 -3.94 -0.88
CA ALA A 5 33.63 -4.27 -0.74
C ALA A 5 32.72 -3.07 -1.09
N ASP A 6 33.10 -1.85 -0.70
CA ASP A 6 32.38 -0.63 -1.09
C ASP A 6 32.45 -0.40 -2.61
N MET A 7 33.60 -0.66 -3.26
CA MET A 7 33.71 -0.59 -4.72
C MET A 7 32.81 -1.64 -5.41
N ILE A 8 32.82 -2.90 -4.93
CA ILE A 8 31.99 -3.97 -5.49
C ILE A 8 30.50 -3.62 -5.38
N SER A 9 30.07 -3.09 -4.24
CA SER A 9 28.71 -2.64 -4.01
C SER A 9 28.34 -1.42 -4.89
N TYR A 10 29.24 -0.45 -5.02
CA TYR A 10 29.07 0.72 -5.89
C TYR A 10 28.83 0.35 -7.35
N PHE A 11 29.58 -0.64 -7.86
CA PHE A 11 29.38 -1.14 -9.23
C PHE A 11 28.22 -2.13 -9.37
N GLN A 12 27.54 -2.47 -8.28
CA GLN A 12 26.38 -3.37 -8.20
C GLN A 12 26.68 -4.83 -8.61
N TRP A 13 27.85 -5.35 -8.22
CA TRP A 13 28.17 -6.75 -8.45
C TRP A 13 27.82 -7.58 -7.21
N GLY A 14 26.94 -8.56 -7.38
CA GLY A 14 26.47 -9.43 -6.27
C GLY A 14 27.43 -10.57 -5.92
N GLU A 15 28.20 -11.06 -6.89
CA GLU A 15 29.09 -12.20 -6.73
C GLU A 15 30.51 -11.92 -7.20
N VAL A 16 31.49 -12.38 -6.41
CA VAL A 16 32.91 -12.23 -6.75
C VAL A 16 33.68 -13.52 -6.48
N VAL A 17 34.84 -13.65 -7.13
CA VAL A 17 35.82 -14.70 -6.89
C VAL A 17 37.01 -14.09 -6.15
N ALA A 18 37.48 -14.74 -5.08
CA ALA A 18 38.67 -14.34 -4.36
C ALA A 18 39.83 -15.28 -4.68
N VAL A 19 40.90 -14.76 -5.30
CA VAL A 19 42.15 -15.48 -5.57
C VAL A 19 43.19 -15.00 -4.56
N TYR A 20 43.79 -15.91 -3.80
CA TYR A 20 44.70 -15.54 -2.70
C TYR A 20 45.81 -16.55 -2.46
N SER A 21 46.92 -16.09 -1.87
CA SER A 21 48.02 -16.95 -1.41
C SER A 21 47.64 -17.64 -0.09
N ASP A 22 47.91 -18.93 0.08
CA ASP A 22 47.49 -19.69 1.26
C ASP A 22 48.42 -19.49 2.47
N ASP A 23 48.59 -18.22 2.85
CA ASP A 23 49.30 -17.78 4.04
C ASP A 23 48.34 -17.15 5.07
N GLU A 24 48.82 -16.94 6.29
CA GLU A 24 47.99 -16.45 7.40
C GLU A 24 47.41 -15.06 7.13
N GLN A 25 48.20 -14.15 6.55
CA GLN A 25 47.76 -12.79 6.26
C GLN A 25 46.67 -12.78 5.19
N SER A 26 46.88 -13.51 4.11
CA SER A 26 45.96 -13.59 2.97
C SER A 26 44.65 -14.29 3.33
N ARG A 27 44.68 -15.37 4.12
CA ARG A 27 43.48 -16.06 4.64
C ARG A 27 42.62 -15.13 5.50
N ASN A 28 43.25 -14.37 6.40
CA ASN A 28 42.56 -13.38 7.23
C ASN A 28 41.97 -12.26 6.38
N GLY A 29 42.69 -11.81 5.34
CA GLY A 29 42.21 -10.83 4.37
C GLY A 29 40.95 -11.30 3.63
N VAL A 30 40.94 -12.53 3.10
CA VAL A 30 39.77 -13.07 2.38
C VAL A 30 38.58 -13.31 3.32
N THR A 31 38.83 -13.71 4.57
CA THR A 31 37.77 -13.84 5.58
C THR A 31 37.12 -12.49 5.86
N ALA A 32 37.93 -11.45 6.13
CA ALA A 32 37.44 -10.10 6.33
C ALA A 32 36.72 -9.53 5.08
N LEU A 33 37.17 -9.88 3.87
CA LEU A 33 36.46 -9.51 2.64
C LEU A 33 35.08 -10.18 2.58
N GLY A 34 34.98 -11.46 2.95
CA GLY A 34 33.71 -12.17 3.02
C GLY A 34 32.71 -11.49 3.95
N ASP A 35 33.14 -11.13 5.16
CA ASP A 35 32.29 -10.44 6.13
C ASP A 35 31.80 -9.07 5.60
N LYS A 36 32.70 -8.29 4.99
CA LYS A 36 32.35 -6.98 4.43
C LYS A 36 31.47 -7.06 3.18
N LEU A 37 31.58 -8.12 2.39
CA LEU A 37 30.66 -8.37 1.28
C LEU A 37 29.27 -8.77 1.80
N ALA A 38 29.21 -9.62 2.82
CA ALA A 38 27.94 -10.06 3.43
C ALA A 38 27.15 -8.88 4.02
N GLU A 39 27.81 -7.93 4.69
CA GLU A 39 27.20 -6.67 5.16
C GLU A 39 26.51 -5.88 4.04
N ARG A 40 26.93 -6.06 2.78
CA ARG A 40 26.46 -5.35 1.58
C ARG A 40 25.59 -6.21 0.67
N ARG A 41 25.15 -7.39 1.14
CA ARG A 41 24.40 -8.39 0.34
C ARG A 41 25.15 -8.89 -0.90
N CYS A 42 26.48 -8.89 -0.84
CA CYS A 42 27.36 -9.52 -1.83
C CYS A 42 27.95 -10.80 -1.25
N ARG A 43 28.40 -11.73 -2.09
CA ARG A 43 29.07 -12.97 -1.64
C ARG A 43 30.30 -13.34 -2.45
N ILE A 44 31.18 -14.11 -1.82
CA ILE A 44 32.29 -14.77 -2.51
C ILE A 44 31.77 -16.10 -3.05
N ALA A 45 31.63 -16.22 -4.36
CA ALA A 45 31.17 -17.45 -5.03
C ALA A 45 32.24 -18.55 -4.97
N TYR A 46 33.52 -18.17 -5.06
CA TYR A 46 34.63 -19.12 -5.00
C TYR A 46 35.87 -18.50 -4.37
N LYS A 47 36.56 -19.29 -3.54
CA LYS A 47 37.83 -18.96 -2.88
C LYS A 47 38.93 -19.81 -3.48
N ALA A 48 39.70 -19.25 -4.40
CA ALA A 48 40.81 -19.91 -5.07
C ALA A 48 42.11 -19.70 -4.28
N ALA A 49 42.53 -20.74 -3.55
CA ALA A 49 43.79 -20.75 -2.81
C ALA A 49 44.96 -21.15 -3.73
N LEU A 50 46.04 -20.38 -3.69
CA LEU A 50 47.31 -20.65 -4.34
C LEU A 50 48.39 -20.95 -3.29
N PRO A 51 49.46 -21.70 -3.62
CA PRO A 51 50.57 -21.88 -2.69
C PRO A 51 51.16 -20.54 -2.20
N PRO A 52 51.73 -20.47 -0.98
CA PRO A 52 52.32 -19.24 -0.45
C PRO A 52 53.36 -18.63 -1.40
N ASP A 53 53.40 -17.30 -1.53
CA ASP A 53 54.41 -16.65 -2.37
C ASP A 53 55.81 -16.87 -1.78
N PRO A 54 56.85 -17.18 -2.59
CA PRO A 54 56.88 -17.28 -4.06
C PRO A 54 56.79 -18.73 -4.60
N THR A 55 56.21 -19.66 -3.84
CA THR A 55 56.21 -21.11 -4.17
C THR A 55 55.22 -21.52 -5.25
N ALA A 56 54.22 -20.69 -5.56
CA ALA A 56 53.20 -20.98 -6.55
C ALA A 56 53.79 -21.18 -7.96
N THR A 57 53.44 -22.30 -8.60
CA THR A 57 53.88 -22.60 -9.96
C THR A 57 52.87 -22.11 -11.01
N ARG A 58 53.31 -22.05 -12.27
CA ARG A 58 52.42 -21.71 -13.41
C ARG A 58 51.26 -22.70 -13.55
N SER A 59 51.47 -23.98 -13.20
CA SER A 59 50.43 -25.01 -13.23
C SER A 59 49.35 -24.74 -12.18
N ASP A 60 49.76 -24.45 -10.94
CA ASP A 60 48.83 -24.19 -9.83
C ASP A 60 47.89 -23.02 -10.15
N VAL A 61 48.45 -21.95 -10.71
CA VAL A 61 47.70 -20.76 -11.15
C VAL A 61 46.72 -21.13 -12.27
N LYS A 62 47.20 -21.82 -13.30
CA LYS A 62 46.38 -22.20 -14.46
C LYS A 62 45.20 -23.08 -14.05
N ASP A 63 45.41 -24.06 -13.17
CA ASP A 63 44.36 -24.98 -12.71
C ASP A 63 43.25 -24.24 -11.96
N GLN A 64 43.59 -23.21 -11.17
CA GLN A 64 42.59 -22.37 -10.50
C GLN A 64 41.86 -21.46 -11.50
N LEU A 65 42.57 -20.83 -12.44
CA LEU A 65 41.97 -19.92 -13.41
C LEU A 65 41.02 -20.64 -14.38
N VAL A 66 41.32 -21.87 -14.79
CA VAL A 66 40.42 -22.69 -15.62
C VAL A 66 39.09 -22.97 -14.90
N LYS A 67 39.13 -23.26 -13.58
CA LYS A 67 37.92 -23.42 -12.78
C LYS A 67 37.10 -22.13 -12.74
N ILE A 68 37.76 -20.99 -12.54
CA ILE A 68 37.12 -19.67 -12.49
C ILE A 68 36.49 -19.32 -13.84
N GLN A 69 37.15 -19.62 -14.96
CA GLN A 69 36.62 -19.38 -16.31
C GLN A 69 35.29 -20.13 -16.56
N MET A 70 35.12 -21.31 -15.95
CA MET A 70 33.90 -22.12 -16.06
C MET A 70 32.73 -21.64 -15.16
N MET A 71 32.98 -20.68 -14.24
CA MET A 71 31.96 -20.14 -13.34
C MET A 71 31.18 -18.98 -13.99
N GLU A 72 30.12 -18.51 -13.33
CA GLU A 72 29.32 -17.36 -13.78
C GLU A 72 29.97 -16.02 -13.46
N ALA A 73 30.57 -15.91 -12.27
CA ALA A 73 31.19 -14.69 -11.78
C ALA A 73 32.39 -14.26 -12.66
N ARG A 74 32.47 -12.96 -12.96
CA ARG A 74 33.53 -12.32 -13.76
C ARG A 74 34.29 -11.23 -13.02
N VAL A 75 33.95 -11.01 -11.75
CA VAL A 75 34.67 -10.10 -10.85
C VAL A 75 35.64 -10.88 -9.99
N ILE A 76 36.93 -10.64 -10.16
CA ILE A 76 38.01 -11.33 -9.45
C ILE A 76 38.76 -10.34 -8.55
N VAL A 77 38.84 -10.67 -7.26
CA VAL A 77 39.67 -9.98 -6.28
C VAL A 77 40.95 -10.77 -6.07
N LEU A 78 42.10 -10.16 -6.38
CA LEU A 78 43.42 -10.78 -6.29
C LEU A 78 44.19 -10.27 -5.06
N HIS A 79 44.27 -11.13 -4.04
CA HIS A 79 44.93 -10.87 -2.77
C HIS A 79 46.14 -11.79 -2.56
N THR A 80 47.26 -11.40 -3.17
CA THR A 80 48.53 -12.14 -3.15
C THR A 80 49.69 -11.16 -2.93
N PHE A 81 50.91 -11.60 -3.23
CA PHE A 81 52.10 -10.76 -3.31
C PHE A 81 52.53 -10.53 -4.76
N SER A 82 53.62 -9.77 -4.96
CA SER A 82 54.08 -9.28 -6.26
C SER A 82 54.40 -10.39 -7.26
N ARG A 83 55.13 -11.44 -6.85
CA ARG A 83 55.60 -12.49 -7.77
C ARG A 83 54.46 -13.40 -8.24
N THR A 84 53.70 -13.96 -7.31
CA THR A 84 52.50 -14.76 -7.62
C THR A 84 51.43 -13.92 -8.33
N GLY A 85 51.22 -12.67 -7.91
CA GLY A 85 50.20 -11.79 -8.51
C GLY A 85 50.48 -11.46 -9.98
N LEU A 86 51.74 -11.17 -10.34
CA LEU A 86 52.12 -10.97 -11.74
C LEU A 86 51.99 -12.27 -12.57
N LEU A 87 52.34 -13.42 -11.99
CA LEU A 87 52.16 -14.73 -12.64
C LEU A 87 50.67 -15.02 -12.93
N VAL A 88 49.77 -14.66 -12.01
CA VAL A 88 48.31 -14.78 -12.20
C VAL A 88 47.86 -13.96 -13.40
N PHE A 89 48.29 -12.70 -13.52
CA PHE A 89 47.90 -11.87 -14.66
C PHE A 89 48.48 -12.38 -16.00
N GLU A 90 49.71 -12.91 -16.01
CA GLU A 90 50.28 -13.54 -17.21
C GLU A 90 49.43 -14.73 -17.69
N GLU A 91 49.05 -15.62 -16.78
CA GLU A 91 48.20 -16.77 -17.12
C GLU A 91 46.76 -16.36 -17.45
N ALA A 92 46.20 -15.37 -16.75
CA ALA A 92 44.89 -14.83 -17.05
C ALA A 92 44.82 -14.27 -18.48
N ARG A 93 45.87 -13.58 -18.94
CA ARG A 93 45.94 -13.13 -20.34
C ARG A 93 46.02 -14.30 -21.32
N ASN A 94 46.83 -15.32 -21.03
CA ASN A 94 46.94 -16.52 -21.88
C ASN A 94 45.60 -17.27 -22.02
N LEU A 95 44.73 -17.17 -21.01
CA LEU A 95 43.40 -17.77 -20.99
C LEU A 95 42.29 -16.83 -21.50
N GLY A 96 42.61 -15.63 -21.99
CA GLY A 96 41.64 -14.63 -22.45
C GLY A 96 40.81 -13.98 -21.34
N MET A 97 41.23 -14.10 -20.08
CA MET A 97 40.54 -13.52 -18.91
C MET A 97 40.90 -12.03 -18.67
N MET A 98 41.71 -11.44 -19.55
CA MET A 98 42.04 -10.00 -19.57
C MET A 98 41.31 -9.27 -20.71
N GLU A 99 40.29 -9.88 -21.31
CA GLU A 99 39.45 -9.31 -22.36
C GLU A 99 38.16 -8.67 -21.81
N ARG A 100 37.35 -8.11 -22.71
CA ARG A 100 36.07 -7.46 -22.37
C ARG A 100 35.15 -8.40 -21.60
N GLY A 101 34.63 -7.93 -20.46
CA GLY A 101 33.66 -8.65 -19.63
C GLY A 101 34.23 -9.13 -18.29
N TYR A 102 35.56 -9.20 -18.14
CA TYR A 102 36.22 -9.48 -16.86
C TYR A 102 36.50 -8.21 -16.07
N VAL A 103 36.54 -8.34 -14.75
CA VAL A 103 36.93 -7.29 -13.81
C VAL A 103 37.98 -7.85 -12.86
N TRP A 104 39.08 -7.12 -12.71
CA TRP A 104 40.16 -7.48 -11.80
C TRP A 104 40.41 -6.36 -10.79
N ILE A 105 40.38 -6.73 -9.50
CA ILE A 105 40.70 -5.82 -8.39
C ILE A 105 41.88 -6.42 -7.62
N ALA A 106 43.06 -5.84 -7.79
CA ALA A 106 44.24 -6.22 -7.02
C ALA A 106 44.31 -5.42 -5.71
N THR A 107 44.71 -6.09 -4.63
CA THR A 107 45.01 -5.40 -3.36
C THR A 107 46.29 -4.55 -3.47
N THR A 108 46.71 -3.90 -2.38
CA THR A 108 47.75 -2.86 -2.35
C THR A 108 49.15 -3.28 -2.82
N TRP A 109 49.40 -4.57 -3.02
CA TRP A 109 50.68 -5.05 -3.54
C TRP A 109 50.94 -4.52 -4.95
N LEU A 110 49.89 -4.37 -5.79
CA LEU A 110 50.07 -3.94 -7.18
C LEU A 110 50.52 -2.48 -7.22
N SER A 111 49.84 -1.58 -6.49
CA SER A 111 50.26 -0.17 -6.40
C SER A 111 51.69 -0.01 -5.88
N THR A 112 52.14 -0.89 -4.99
CA THR A 112 53.53 -0.90 -4.52
C THR A 112 54.52 -1.15 -5.65
N ILE A 113 54.21 -2.04 -6.59
CA ILE A 113 55.03 -2.26 -7.79
C ILE A 113 54.96 -1.06 -8.72
N LEU A 114 53.77 -0.52 -8.97
CA LEU A 114 53.56 0.64 -9.85
C LEU A 114 54.39 1.86 -9.40
N ASP A 115 54.50 2.08 -8.08
CA ASP A 115 55.25 3.20 -7.51
C ASP A 115 56.77 2.92 -7.38
N SER A 116 57.16 1.65 -7.20
CA SER A 116 58.58 1.28 -6.98
C SER A 116 59.34 1.01 -8.27
N VAL A 117 58.65 0.57 -9.33
CA VAL A 117 59.23 0.18 -10.63
C VAL A 117 58.50 0.98 -11.71
N SER A 118 58.96 2.22 -11.94
CA SER A 118 58.40 3.11 -12.96
C SER A 118 59.51 3.61 -13.90
N PRO A 119 59.36 3.50 -15.24
CA PRO A 119 58.22 2.91 -15.95
C PRO A 119 58.26 1.37 -15.91
N LEU A 120 57.08 0.74 -15.92
CA LEU A 120 56.96 -0.71 -16.09
C LEU A 120 57.41 -1.13 -17.49
N SER A 121 57.90 -2.36 -17.63
CA SER A 121 58.13 -2.92 -18.97
C SER A 121 56.82 -2.95 -19.76
N SER A 122 56.87 -2.62 -21.06
CA SER A 122 55.68 -2.63 -21.93
C SER A 122 54.96 -3.98 -21.91
N LYS A 123 55.71 -5.09 -21.80
CA LYS A 123 55.16 -6.44 -21.64
C LYS A 123 54.32 -6.57 -20.38
N THR A 124 54.80 -6.07 -19.24
CA THR A 124 54.08 -6.13 -17.96
C THR A 124 52.88 -5.21 -17.97
N ALA A 125 53.03 -3.96 -18.41
CA ALA A 125 51.95 -2.97 -18.49
C ALA A 125 50.75 -3.50 -19.29
N ASN A 126 51.00 -4.09 -20.46
CA ASN A 126 49.96 -4.68 -21.31
C ASN A 126 49.29 -5.92 -20.68
N THR A 127 49.91 -6.56 -19.69
CA THR A 127 49.34 -7.75 -19.02
C THR A 127 48.34 -7.38 -17.93
N ILE A 128 48.44 -6.18 -17.38
CA ILE A 128 47.63 -5.70 -16.24
C ILE A 128 46.73 -4.51 -16.61
N GLN A 129 46.56 -4.23 -17.90
CA GLN A 129 45.70 -3.15 -18.38
C GLN A 129 44.25 -3.36 -17.92
N GLY A 130 43.64 -2.29 -17.39
CA GLY A 130 42.27 -2.29 -16.89
C GLY A 130 42.08 -2.89 -15.49
N VAL A 131 43.17 -3.23 -14.81
CA VAL A 131 43.13 -3.69 -13.41
C VAL A 131 42.94 -2.50 -12.47
N LEU A 132 42.04 -2.65 -11.51
CA LEU A 132 41.88 -1.72 -10.40
C LEU A 132 42.77 -2.10 -9.23
N THR A 133 43.37 -1.12 -8.57
CA THR A 133 44.10 -1.33 -7.31
C THR A 133 43.94 -0.16 -6.36
N LEU A 134 44.34 -0.37 -5.12
CA LEU A 134 44.28 0.63 -4.05
C LEU A 134 45.69 0.99 -3.62
N ARG A 135 45.92 2.27 -3.36
CA ARG A 135 47.16 2.78 -2.78
C ARG A 135 46.82 3.48 -1.47
N PRO A 136 47.51 3.21 -0.35
CA PRO A 136 47.30 3.98 0.88
C PRO A 136 47.44 5.48 0.60
N HIS A 137 46.43 6.26 0.96
CA HIS A 137 46.42 7.70 0.67
C HIS A 137 47.45 8.40 1.56
N THR A 138 48.29 9.24 0.95
CA THR A 138 49.24 10.10 1.68
C THR A 138 49.11 11.52 1.14
N PRO A 139 48.62 12.50 1.93
CA PRO A 139 48.36 13.84 1.44
C PRO A 139 49.63 14.50 0.91
N ASP A 140 49.48 15.29 -0.14
CA ASP A 140 50.62 16.04 -0.68
C ASP A 140 51.00 17.20 0.23
N SER A 141 52.28 17.26 0.58
CA SER A 141 52.83 18.28 1.47
C SER A 141 54.20 18.73 1.00
N ARG A 142 54.57 19.97 1.32
CA ARG A 142 55.91 20.49 1.02
C ARG A 142 57.02 19.63 1.63
N ARG A 143 56.78 19.04 2.81
CA ARG A 143 57.71 18.12 3.49
C ARG A 143 57.91 16.83 2.68
N LYS A 144 56.81 16.22 2.22
CA LYS A 144 56.83 15.03 1.35
C LYS A 144 57.57 15.31 0.05
N SER A 145 57.25 16.40 -0.64
CA SER A 145 57.93 16.78 -1.89
C SER A 145 59.43 17.05 -1.70
N ALA A 146 59.81 17.75 -0.63
CA ALA A 146 61.22 18.00 -0.31
C ALA A 146 61.97 16.70 0.03
N PHE A 147 61.34 15.79 0.77
CA PHE A 147 61.90 14.47 1.07
C PHE A 147 62.09 13.65 -0.21
N MET A 148 61.08 13.58 -1.07
CA MET A 148 61.15 12.85 -2.35
C MET A 148 62.26 13.39 -3.25
N SER A 149 62.40 14.73 -3.36
CA SER A 149 63.50 15.34 -4.12
C SER A 149 64.88 15.01 -3.54
N ARG A 150 64.99 14.92 -2.21
CA ARG A 150 66.24 14.50 -1.54
C ARG A 150 66.52 13.01 -1.75
N TRP A 151 65.48 12.18 -1.67
CA TRP A 151 65.59 10.74 -1.88
C TRP A 151 66.04 10.41 -3.30
N ASP A 152 65.44 11.05 -4.30
CA ASP A 152 65.78 10.86 -5.72
C ASP A 152 67.27 11.18 -6.01
N LYS A 153 67.81 12.22 -5.38
CA LYS A 153 69.25 12.55 -5.43
C LYS A 153 70.13 11.50 -4.74
N LEU A 154 69.67 10.90 -3.65
CA LEU A 154 70.43 9.88 -2.90
C LEU A 154 70.39 8.51 -3.59
N SER A 155 69.27 8.19 -4.24
CA SER A 155 69.05 6.91 -4.92
C SER A 155 69.51 6.93 -6.38
N ASN A 156 69.96 8.07 -6.91
CA ASN A 156 70.21 8.28 -8.34
C ASN A 156 68.99 7.89 -9.21
N GLY A 157 67.77 8.03 -8.67
CA GLY A 157 66.53 7.58 -9.32
C GLY A 157 66.38 6.05 -9.48
N SER A 158 67.30 5.24 -8.93
CA SER A 158 67.30 3.77 -9.10
C SER A 158 66.33 3.02 -8.19
N ILE A 159 65.90 3.66 -7.09
CA ILE A 159 64.97 3.08 -6.10
C ILE A 159 63.71 3.94 -6.08
N GLY A 160 62.64 3.43 -6.68
CA GLY A 160 61.31 4.04 -6.63
C GLY A 160 60.75 4.09 -5.22
N PHE A 161 59.73 4.92 -5.02
CA PHE A 161 59.31 5.31 -3.68
C PHE A 161 57.80 5.11 -3.50
N ASN A 162 57.43 4.22 -2.58
CA ASN A 162 56.04 3.82 -2.32
C ASN A 162 55.57 4.27 -0.93
N PRO A 163 54.26 4.23 -0.64
CA PRO A 163 53.72 4.66 0.66
C PRO A 163 54.26 3.89 1.87
N TYR A 164 54.65 2.61 1.73
CA TYR A 164 55.25 1.85 2.84
C TYR A 164 56.62 2.41 3.24
N GLY A 165 57.41 2.92 2.28
CA GLY A 165 58.65 3.65 2.57
C GLY A 165 58.41 4.94 3.37
N LEU A 166 57.33 5.67 3.06
CA LEU A 166 56.90 6.84 3.84
C LEU A 166 56.49 6.47 5.27
N TYR A 167 55.69 5.41 5.43
CA TYR A 167 55.31 4.92 6.75
C TYR A 167 56.51 4.47 7.57
N ALA A 168 57.51 3.82 6.96
CA ALA A 168 58.73 3.44 7.65
C ALA A 168 59.49 4.66 8.19
N TYR A 169 59.62 5.73 7.37
CA TYR A 169 60.25 6.97 7.80
C TYR A 169 59.50 7.63 8.97
N ASP A 170 58.18 7.75 8.84
CA ASP A 170 57.33 8.35 9.86
C ASP A 170 57.29 7.53 11.15
N THR A 171 57.39 6.21 11.07
CA THR A 171 57.45 5.31 12.24
C THR A 171 58.68 5.60 13.09
N VAL A 172 59.85 5.85 12.49
CA VAL A 172 61.07 6.19 13.23
C VAL A 172 60.90 7.50 13.99
N TRP A 173 60.32 8.52 13.34
CA TRP A 173 60.06 9.81 13.99
C TRP A 173 59.01 9.72 15.10
N MET A 174 57.96 8.93 14.90
CA MET A 174 56.95 8.65 15.92
C MET A 174 57.57 7.96 17.15
N LEU A 175 58.43 6.96 16.93
CA LEU A 175 59.12 6.28 18.03
C LEU A 175 60.09 7.22 18.76
N ALA A 176 60.84 8.04 18.02
CA ALA A 176 61.73 9.04 18.63
C ALA A 176 60.96 10.01 19.52
N HIS A 177 59.83 10.53 19.04
CA HIS A 177 58.95 11.40 19.83
C HIS A 177 58.37 10.71 21.07
N ALA A 178 57.95 9.44 20.95
CA ALA A 178 57.42 8.69 22.10
C ALA A 178 58.48 8.39 23.17
N VAL A 179 59.73 8.17 22.76
CA VAL A 179 60.88 7.99 23.67
C VAL A 179 61.24 9.32 24.34
N ASP A 180 61.26 10.42 23.59
CA ASP A 180 61.51 11.77 24.12
C ASP A 180 60.50 12.11 25.23
N LEU A 181 59.21 11.89 24.96
CA LEU A 181 58.14 12.04 25.95
C LEU A 181 58.31 11.16 27.19
N LEU A 182 58.85 9.95 27.03
CA LEU A 182 59.09 9.04 28.16
C LEU A 182 60.22 9.56 29.06
N LEU A 183 61.28 10.11 28.46
CA LEU A 183 62.41 10.68 29.18
C LEU A 183 62.02 11.97 29.91
N ASP A 184 61.22 12.84 29.26
CA ASP A 184 60.72 14.09 29.85
C ASP A 184 59.81 13.87 31.06
N GLN A 185 59.08 12.75 31.10
CA GLN A 185 58.20 12.37 32.21
C GLN A 185 58.96 11.77 33.42
N GLN A 186 60.29 11.92 33.49
CA GLN A 186 61.17 11.26 34.49
C GLN A 186 61.06 9.73 34.48
N GLY A 187 60.73 9.13 33.33
CA GLY A 187 60.69 7.68 33.18
C GLY A 187 62.08 7.08 33.44
N THR A 188 62.22 6.25 34.47
CA THR A 188 63.46 5.52 34.72
C THR A 188 63.55 4.34 33.76
N ILE A 189 64.62 4.25 32.96
CA ILE A 189 64.84 3.09 32.11
C ILE A 189 65.32 1.93 32.99
N SER A 190 64.41 1.06 33.40
CA SER A 190 64.71 -0.17 34.13
C SER A 190 64.24 -1.40 33.37
N PHE A 191 64.95 -2.50 33.61
CA PHE A 191 64.64 -3.79 33.01
C PHE A 191 64.55 -4.85 34.10
N SER A 192 63.50 -5.65 34.06
CA SER A 192 63.29 -6.79 34.94
C SER A 192 63.49 -8.11 34.19
N ASN A 193 63.95 -9.14 34.89
CA ASN A 193 64.07 -10.47 34.30
C ASN A 193 62.71 -11.16 34.26
N ASP A 194 62.32 -11.70 33.10
CA ASP A 194 61.11 -12.50 33.00
C ASP A 194 61.36 -13.93 33.49
N SER A 195 60.73 -14.28 34.62
CA SER A 195 60.77 -15.64 35.15
C SER A 195 60.19 -16.70 34.19
N TYR A 196 59.29 -16.34 33.26
CA TYR A 196 58.77 -17.27 32.26
C TYR A 196 59.79 -17.60 31.16
N LEU A 197 60.66 -16.67 30.77
CA LEU A 197 61.69 -16.89 29.75
C LEU A 197 62.82 -17.82 30.24
N SER A 198 63.04 -17.88 31.55
CA SER A 198 63.96 -18.84 32.17
C SER A 198 63.51 -20.31 32.06
N ARG A 199 62.22 -20.57 31.77
CA ARG A 199 61.66 -21.93 31.58
C ARG A 199 61.72 -22.44 30.14
N VAL A 200 62.02 -21.57 29.16
CA VAL A 200 62.08 -21.90 27.72
C VAL A 200 63.54 -22.16 27.28
N GLY A 201 64.45 -22.38 28.24
CA GLY A 201 65.86 -22.67 27.99
C GLY A 201 66.06 -24.02 27.29
N GLY A 202 66.22 -23.98 25.97
CA GLY A 202 66.54 -25.17 25.16
C GLY A 202 66.77 -24.93 23.66
N GLY A 203 66.59 -23.69 23.16
CA GLY A 203 66.81 -23.33 21.75
C GLY A 203 68.14 -22.61 21.51
N THR A 204 68.55 -22.52 20.23
CA THR A 204 69.74 -21.79 19.74
C THR A 204 69.73 -20.28 20.05
N LEU A 205 68.58 -19.72 20.41
CA LEU A 205 68.42 -18.34 20.85
C LEU A 205 68.48 -18.31 22.39
N ASN A 206 69.39 -17.51 22.97
CA ASN A 206 69.53 -17.31 24.41
C ASN A 206 68.35 -16.46 24.96
N LEU A 207 67.13 -16.99 24.92
CA LEU A 207 65.92 -16.29 25.35
C LEU A 207 65.93 -15.97 26.86
N SER A 208 66.72 -16.71 27.64
CA SER A 208 66.97 -16.46 29.05
C SER A 208 67.75 -15.17 29.35
N SER A 209 68.41 -14.56 28.36
CA SER A 209 69.08 -13.27 28.51
C SER A 209 68.21 -12.07 28.13
N LEU A 210 66.95 -12.28 27.72
CA LEU A 210 66.03 -11.19 27.40
C LEU A 210 65.40 -10.65 28.69
N SER A 211 65.48 -9.33 28.86
CA SER A 211 64.88 -8.60 29.97
C SER A 211 63.65 -7.83 29.52
N ILE A 212 62.60 -7.77 30.34
CA ILE A 212 61.39 -6.97 30.10
C ILE A 212 61.69 -5.51 30.41
N PHE A 213 61.30 -4.61 29.52
CA PHE A 213 61.33 -3.18 29.80
C PHE A 213 60.15 -2.80 30.70
N ASP A 214 60.43 -2.37 31.94
CA ASP A 214 59.38 -2.08 32.94
C ASP A 214 58.51 -0.89 32.51
N GLY A 215 59.10 0.08 31.80
CA GLY A 215 58.40 1.22 31.21
C GLY A 215 57.60 0.91 29.94
N GLY A 216 57.54 -0.36 29.50
CA GLY A 216 56.95 -0.74 28.21
C GLY A 216 55.48 -0.34 28.03
N LYS A 217 54.67 -0.40 29.09
CA LYS A 217 53.26 0.04 29.05
C LYS A 217 53.15 1.56 28.86
N GLN A 218 54.00 2.33 29.52
CA GLN A 218 54.04 3.78 29.40
C GLN A 218 54.51 4.19 28.00
N LEU A 219 55.56 3.54 27.48
CA LEU A 219 56.03 3.76 26.12
C LEU A 219 54.95 3.44 25.07
N LEU A 220 54.24 2.31 25.23
CA LEU A 220 53.11 1.96 24.35
C LEU A 220 52.01 3.03 24.41
N ASN A 221 51.68 3.52 25.61
CA ASN A 221 50.70 4.59 25.76
C ASN A 221 51.16 5.89 25.09
N ASN A 222 52.44 6.27 25.23
CA ASN A 222 53.01 7.43 24.55
C ASN A 222 52.95 7.28 23.02
N ILE A 223 53.22 6.08 22.49
CA ILE A 223 53.07 5.79 21.05
C ILE A 223 51.61 5.99 20.62
N LEU A 224 50.64 5.39 21.34
CA LEU A 224 49.22 5.46 20.98
C LEU A 224 48.63 6.87 21.12
N GLN A 225 49.17 7.70 22.03
CA GLN A 225 48.78 9.10 22.23
C GLN A 225 49.51 10.07 21.29
N THR A 226 50.35 9.58 20.38
CA THR A 226 51.07 10.45 19.44
C THR A 226 50.09 11.24 18.58
N ASN A 227 50.29 12.56 18.55
CA ASN A 227 49.60 13.47 17.64
C ASN A 227 50.64 14.36 16.95
N MET A 228 51.14 13.89 15.82
CA MET A 228 52.19 14.59 15.06
C MET A 228 51.87 14.60 13.56
N THR A 229 52.55 15.47 12.82
CA THR A 229 52.44 15.51 11.34
C THR A 229 53.74 15.06 10.71
N GLY A 230 53.73 13.88 10.09
CA GLY A 230 54.84 13.28 9.36
C GLY A 230 54.83 13.62 7.86
N LEU A 231 55.51 12.79 7.06
CA LEU A 231 55.47 12.84 5.60
C LEU A 231 54.15 12.30 5.03
N THR A 232 53.50 11.38 5.73
CA THR A 232 52.20 10.77 5.39
C THR A 232 50.98 11.58 5.85
N GLY A 233 51.19 12.76 6.43
CA GLY A 233 50.13 13.60 6.98
C GLY A 233 50.02 13.49 8.51
N PRO A 234 48.84 13.76 9.10
CA PRO A 234 48.60 13.59 10.53
C PRO A 234 48.68 12.12 10.95
N ILE A 235 49.53 11.81 11.92
CA ILE A 235 49.71 10.48 12.51
C ILE A 235 49.02 10.46 13.87
N GLN A 236 47.94 9.70 13.95
CA GLN A 236 47.11 9.50 15.13
C GLN A 236 46.54 8.08 15.12
N PHE A 237 46.20 7.55 16.30
CA PHE A 237 45.56 6.25 16.44
C PHE A 237 44.15 6.38 17.01
N SER A 238 43.26 5.50 16.54
CA SER A 238 41.93 5.31 17.09
C SER A 238 42.01 4.46 18.38
N PRO A 239 40.96 4.44 19.24
CA PRO A 239 40.95 3.66 20.47
C PRO A 239 41.17 2.14 20.28
N ASP A 240 40.87 1.62 19.08
CA ASP A 240 41.10 0.23 18.66
C ASP A 240 42.54 -0.03 18.16
N ARG A 241 43.45 0.94 18.31
CA ARG A 241 44.85 0.94 17.84
C ARG A 241 45.00 0.96 16.32
N SER A 242 43.93 1.20 15.57
CA SER A 242 44.01 1.39 14.12
C SER A 242 44.47 2.82 13.78
N PRO A 243 45.04 3.06 12.58
CA PRO A 243 45.30 4.41 12.11
C PRO A 243 44.02 5.26 12.13
N PHE A 244 44.13 6.52 12.55
CA PHE A 244 42.99 7.44 12.53
C PHE A 244 42.62 7.80 11.08
N ARG A 245 41.34 7.61 10.73
CA ARG A 245 40.77 7.92 9.40
C ARG A 245 41.51 7.29 8.21
N PRO A 246 41.60 5.95 8.11
CA PRO A 246 42.23 5.30 6.98
C PRO A 246 41.56 5.67 5.66
N SER A 247 42.39 6.00 4.67
CA SER A 247 42.00 6.40 3.33
C SER A 247 42.91 5.77 2.26
N TYR A 248 42.36 5.60 1.06
CA TYR A 248 43.04 4.98 -0.08
C TYR A 248 42.77 5.77 -1.35
N ASP A 249 43.79 5.90 -2.20
CA ASP A 249 43.61 6.27 -3.60
C ASP A 249 43.18 5.04 -4.39
N ILE A 250 42.21 5.23 -5.28
CA ILE A 250 41.76 4.18 -6.19
C ILE A 250 42.43 4.43 -7.55
N LEU A 251 43.22 3.46 -7.98
CA LEU A 251 44.00 3.54 -9.21
C LEU A 251 43.44 2.57 -10.24
N ASN A 252 43.42 3.02 -11.49
CA ASN A 252 43.11 2.21 -12.66
C ASN A 252 44.33 2.13 -13.58
N VAL A 253 44.77 0.92 -13.92
CA VAL A 253 45.90 0.71 -14.81
C VAL A 253 45.49 0.93 -16.27
N ILE A 254 46.25 1.76 -16.98
CA ILE A 254 46.05 2.13 -18.39
C ILE A 254 47.30 1.80 -19.21
N GLU A 255 47.26 1.93 -20.53
CA GLU A 255 48.37 1.54 -21.43
C GLU A 255 49.71 2.18 -21.05
N ASP A 256 49.71 3.47 -20.75
CA ASP A 256 50.93 4.24 -20.43
C ASP A 256 51.22 4.36 -18.91
N GLY A 257 50.58 3.55 -18.06
CA GLY A 257 50.81 3.57 -16.61
C GLY A 257 49.53 3.39 -15.80
N TYR A 258 49.19 4.36 -14.95
CA TYR A 258 47.97 4.31 -14.16
C TYR A 258 47.35 5.70 -13.99
N LYS A 259 46.03 5.71 -13.81
CA LYS A 259 45.24 6.91 -13.55
C LYS A 259 44.51 6.75 -12.22
N GLN A 260 44.59 7.75 -11.36
CA GLN A 260 43.75 7.80 -10.16
C GLN A 260 42.31 8.17 -10.54
N ILE A 261 41.35 7.34 -10.12
CA ILE A 261 39.93 7.51 -10.45
C ILE A 261 39.10 8.04 -9.27
N GLY A 262 39.69 8.11 -8.07
CA GLY A 262 39.07 8.68 -6.89
C GLY A 262 39.77 8.24 -5.62
N TYR A 263 39.07 8.42 -4.51
CA TYR A 263 39.49 8.13 -3.15
C TYR A 263 38.43 7.30 -2.44
N TRP A 264 38.88 6.55 -1.45
CA TRP A 264 38.01 5.94 -0.45
C TRP A 264 38.45 6.39 0.94
N SER A 265 37.52 6.69 1.84
CA SER A 265 37.83 6.87 3.25
C SER A 265 36.78 6.23 4.17
N ASN A 266 37.20 5.86 5.38
CA ASN A 266 36.27 5.40 6.41
C ASN A 266 35.29 6.51 6.89
N TYR A 267 35.44 7.75 6.42
CA TYR A 267 34.57 8.89 6.77
C TYR A 267 33.51 9.14 5.70
N SER A 268 33.90 9.23 4.43
CA SER A 268 33.04 9.63 3.30
C SER A 268 32.69 8.51 2.31
N GLY A 269 33.32 7.33 2.41
CA GLY A 269 33.20 6.30 1.37
C GLY A 269 33.94 6.70 0.09
N LEU A 270 33.41 6.34 -1.08
CA LEU A 270 33.99 6.61 -2.39
C LEU A 270 33.76 8.07 -2.82
N SER A 271 34.81 8.77 -3.24
CA SER A 271 34.68 10.16 -3.72
C SER A 271 35.77 10.54 -4.72
N VAL A 272 35.49 11.51 -5.58
CA VAL A 272 36.51 12.18 -6.42
C VAL A 272 37.21 13.34 -5.69
N VAL A 273 36.68 13.76 -4.54
CA VAL A 273 37.22 14.84 -3.71
C VAL A 273 38.21 14.27 -2.69
N THR A 274 39.29 15.00 -2.42
CA THR A 274 40.31 14.54 -1.46
C THR A 274 39.74 14.33 -0.05
N PRO A 275 40.21 13.32 0.70
CA PRO A 275 39.71 13.04 2.04
C PRO A 275 39.81 14.25 2.99
N GLU A 276 40.88 15.03 2.92
CA GLU A 276 41.15 16.19 3.79
C GLU A 276 40.07 17.26 3.65
N THR A 277 39.60 17.49 2.41
CA THR A 277 38.54 18.46 2.14
C THR A 277 37.22 17.97 2.73
N LEU A 278 36.92 16.68 2.61
CA LEU A 278 35.68 16.08 3.10
C LEU A 278 35.64 16.01 4.63
N TYR A 279 36.79 15.88 5.28
CA TYR A 279 36.93 15.92 6.73
C TYR A 279 36.50 17.25 7.37
N THR A 280 36.41 18.33 6.60
CA THR A 280 35.91 19.65 7.07
C THR A 280 34.39 19.74 7.12
N ARG A 281 33.70 18.76 6.54
CA ARG A 281 32.23 18.70 6.42
C ARG A 281 31.69 17.56 7.27
N PRO A 282 30.40 17.57 7.64
CA PRO A 282 29.78 16.42 8.31
C PRO A 282 29.92 15.15 7.45
N PRO A 283 30.03 13.97 8.09
CA PRO A 283 30.19 12.71 7.36
C PRO A 283 28.96 12.45 6.51
N ASN A 284 29.17 12.16 5.23
CA ASN A 284 28.11 11.78 4.30
C ASN A 284 28.54 10.53 3.52
N ARG A 285 27.76 9.46 3.64
CA ARG A 285 27.99 8.15 3.03
C ARG A 285 26.79 7.68 2.20
N SER A 286 25.85 8.57 1.89
CA SER A 286 24.69 8.22 1.06
C SER A 286 25.14 7.70 -0.30
N SER A 287 24.40 6.75 -0.88
CA SER A 287 24.68 6.22 -2.22
C SER A 287 24.75 7.32 -3.29
N SER A 288 23.95 8.38 -3.14
CA SER A 288 23.94 9.55 -4.02
C SER A 288 25.21 10.42 -3.94
N SER A 289 25.96 10.35 -2.84
CA SER A 289 27.19 11.12 -2.65
C SER A 289 28.44 10.41 -3.18
N GLN A 290 28.36 9.09 -3.38
CA GLN A 290 29.47 8.27 -3.84
C GLN A 290 29.71 8.43 -5.33
N ASN A 291 30.93 8.79 -5.73
CA ASN A 291 31.28 9.03 -7.13
C ASN A 291 32.74 8.69 -7.41
N LEU A 292 33.00 8.09 -8.57
CA LEU A 292 34.32 7.82 -9.12
C LEU A 292 34.38 8.30 -10.58
N TYR A 293 35.58 8.63 -11.06
CA TYR A 293 35.81 8.87 -12.48
C TYR A 293 35.65 7.59 -13.31
N SER A 294 35.48 7.75 -14.63
CA SER A 294 35.34 6.62 -15.55
C SER A 294 36.51 5.64 -15.47
N VAL A 295 36.18 4.36 -15.47
CA VAL A 295 37.14 3.25 -15.43
C VAL A 295 37.33 2.71 -16.84
N VAL A 296 38.58 2.43 -17.19
CA VAL A 296 38.95 1.63 -18.36
C VAL A 296 39.09 0.20 -17.87
N TRP A 297 38.26 -0.70 -18.38
CA TRP A 297 38.22 -2.11 -18.00
C TRP A 297 39.15 -2.94 -18.91
N PRO A 298 39.43 -4.21 -18.54
CA PRO A 298 40.14 -5.14 -19.40
C PRO A 298 39.51 -5.20 -20.81
N GLY A 299 40.36 -5.30 -21.84
CA GLY A 299 39.96 -5.15 -23.25
C GLY A 299 39.75 -3.71 -23.73
N GLY A 300 40.12 -2.69 -22.94
CA GLY A 300 40.18 -1.28 -23.37
C GLY A 300 38.82 -0.58 -23.46
N THR A 301 37.76 -1.16 -22.87
CA THR A 301 36.41 -0.56 -22.87
C THR A 301 36.17 0.32 -21.66
N THR A 302 35.35 1.36 -21.81
CA THR A 302 34.84 2.18 -20.70
C THR A 302 33.47 1.72 -20.20
N GLU A 303 32.84 0.78 -20.89
CA GLU A 303 31.54 0.23 -20.50
C GLU A 303 31.70 -0.71 -19.31
N LYS A 304 30.94 -0.46 -18.24
CA LYS A 304 30.96 -1.27 -17.01
C LYS A 304 30.59 -2.73 -17.33
N PRO A 305 31.46 -3.71 -17.04
CA PRO A 305 31.10 -5.12 -17.17
C PRO A 305 29.95 -5.49 -16.23
N ARG A 306 29.08 -6.40 -16.67
CA ARG A 306 27.96 -6.89 -15.87
C ARG A 306 28.41 -7.60 -14.58
N GLY A 307 29.63 -8.13 -14.57
CA GLY A 307 30.20 -8.85 -13.44
C GLY A 307 29.84 -10.34 -13.38
N TRP A 308 28.97 -10.81 -14.28
CA TRP A 308 28.64 -12.22 -14.45
C TRP A 308 28.27 -12.51 -15.92
N VAL A 309 28.37 -13.78 -16.32
CA VAL A 309 27.88 -14.30 -17.60
C VAL A 309 27.24 -15.66 -17.40
N ILE A 310 26.35 -16.05 -18.32
CA ILE A 310 25.89 -17.45 -18.39
C ILE A 310 27.11 -18.32 -18.75
N PRO A 311 27.36 -19.44 -18.07
CA PRO A 311 28.53 -20.26 -18.33
C PRO A 311 28.55 -20.75 -19.79
N ASN A 312 29.64 -20.52 -20.51
CA ASN A 312 29.85 -21.03 -21.87
C ASN A 312 30.23 -22.53 -21.89
N ASN A 313 29.77 -23.30 -20.90
CA ASN A 313 30.02 -24.74 -20.78
C ASN A 313 29.04 -25.59 -21.62
N GLY A 314 28.14 -24.96 -22.38
CA GLY A 314 27.10 -25.64 -23.16
C GLY A 314 25.89 -26.10 -22.35
N ARG A 315 25.80 -25.78 -21.05
CA ARG A 315 24.66 -26.13 -20.20
C ARG A 315 23.50 -25.16 -20.47
N GLN A 316 22.41 -25.70 -21.01
CA GLN A 316 21.15 -24.97 -21.18
C GLN A 316 20.39 -24.91 -19.86
N LEU A 317 19.70 -23.79 -19.58
CA LEU A 317 18.79 -23.68 -18.45
C LEU A 317 17.65 -24.70 -18.58
N ARG A 318 17.44 -25.48 -17.53
CA ARG A 318 16.36 -26.47 -17.40
C ARG A 318 15.12 -25.76 -16.89
N ILE A 319 14.18 -25.46 -17.79
CA ILE A 319 12.96 -24.74 -17.44
C ILE A 319 11.83 -25.74 -17.24
N GLY A 320 11.30 -25.81 -16.02
CA GLY A 320 10.12 -26.61 -15.70
C GLY A 320 8.84 -25.94 -16.20
N VAL A 321 7.99 -26.70 -16.89
CA VAL A 321 6.69 -26.22 -17.43
C VAL A 321 5.58 -27.18 -17.02
N PRO A 322 4.44 -26.70 -16.48
CA PRO A 322 3.35 -27.58 -16.05
C PRO A 322 2.68 -28.28 -17.25
N ASN A 323 2.59 -29.61 -17.20
CA ASN A 323 1.87 -30.42 -18.18
C ASN A 323 0.40 -30.58 -17.74
N ARG A 324 -0.38 -29.52 -17.93
CA ARG A 324 -1.78 -29.46 -17.51
C ARG A 324 -2.75 -30.07 -18.53
N VAL A 325 -3.87 -30.61 -18.03
CA VAL A 325 -4.91 -31.24 -18.87
C VAL A 325 -6.05 -30.28 -19.18
N SER A 326 -6.43 -29.43 -18.21
CA SER A 326 -7.43 -28.37 -18.38
C SER A 326 -6.81 -27.06 -18.88
N TYR A 327 -7.61 -26.17 -19.49
CA TYR A 327 -7.22 -24.85 -20.03
C TYR A 327 -5.85 -24.81 -20.73
N GLN A 328 -5.68 -25.68 -21.72
CA GLN A 328 -4.45 -25.85 -22.51
C GLN A 328 -4.02 -24.60 -23.29
N ASP A 329 -4.90 -23.62 -23.46
CA ASP A 329 -4.60 -22.31 -24.06
C ASP A 329 -3.52 -21.54 -23.27
N PHE A 330 -3.43 -21.74 -21.96
CA PHE A 330 -2.43 -21.05 -21.13
C PHE A 330 -1.06 -21.71 -21.20
N VAL A 331 -1.03 -23.04 -21.09
CA VAL A 331 0.16 -23.88 -21.21
C VAL A 331 -0.28 -25.25 -21.71
N SER A 332 0.34 -25.74 -22.78
CA SER A 332 0.19 -27.11 -23.26
C SER A 332 1.55 -27.67 -23.66
N GLY A 333 1.72 -28.96 -23.39
CA GLY A 333 2.92 -29.72 -23.73
C GLY A 333 2.57 -30.94 -24.56
N SER A 334 3.33 -31.19 -25.61
CA SER A 334 3.28 -32.45 -26.35
C SER A 334 4.68 -33.05 -26.46
N ARG A 335 4.75 -34.37 -26.32
CA ARG A 335 5.97 -35.13 -26.54
C ARG A 335 5.97 -35.64 -27.96
N VAL A 336 6.77 -35.01 -28.82
CA VAL A 336 6.94 -35.45 -30.21
C VAL A 336 8.38 -35.93 -30.37
N ASN A 337 8.58 -37.21 -30.70
CA ASN A 337 9.89 -37.81 -30.98
C ASN A 337 10.96 -37.60 -29.88
N GLY A 338 10.57 -37.55 -28.61
CA GLY A 338 11.49 -37.38 -27.48
C GLY A 338 11.91 -35.94 -27.17
N THR A 339 11.43 -34.95 -27.92
CA THR A 339 11.57 -33.53 -27.56
C THR A 339 10.25 -32.97 -27.05
N ASP A 340 10.29 -32.32 -25.88
CA ASP A 340 9.13 -31.65 -25.29
C ASP A 340 8.85 -30.35 -26.07
N THR A 341 7.77 -30.33 -26.86
CA THR A 341 7.28 -29.11 -27.50
C THR A 341 6.22 -28.46 -26.62
N VAL A 342 6.41 -27.19 -26.28
CA VAL A 342 5.50 -26.42 -25.42
C VAL A 342 4.93 -25.21 -26.16
N GLN A 343 3.67 -24.91 -25.91
CA GLN A 343 2.97 -23.75 -26.47
C GLN A 343 1.92 -23.23 -25.48
N GLY A 344 1.45 -22.01 -25.69
CA GLY A 344 0.40 -21.39 -24.88
C GLY A 344 0.72 -19.94 -24.54
N TYR A 345 -0.25 -19.25 -23.94
CA TYR A 345 -0.13 -17.85 -23.54
C TYR A 345 1.14 -17.58 -22.71
N CYS A 346 1.39 -18.36 -21.65
CA CYS A 346 2.52 -18.11 -20.74
C CYS A 346 3.88 -18.34 -21.43
N ILE A 347 3.93 -19.27 -22.39
CA ILE A 347 5.13 -19.58 -23.17
C ILE A 347 5.42 -18.44 -24.14
N ASP A 348 4.42 -17.93 -24.85
CA ASP A 348 4.60 -16.80 -25.77
C ASP A 348 5.07 -15.53 -25.03
N VAL A 349 4.53 -15.25 -23.84
CA VAL A 349 4.99 -14.15 -22.99
C VAL A 349 6.47 -14.31 -22.61
N PHE A 350 6.88 -15.50 -22.18
CA PHE A 350 8.28 -15.76 -21.86
C PHE A 350 9.21 -15.61 -23.06
N LEU A 351 8.84 -16.17 -24.22
CA LEU A 351 9.61 -16.07 -25.45
C LEU A 351 9.75 -14.61 -25.93
N ALA A 352 8.71 -13.80 -25.76
CA ALA A 352 8.76 -12.38 -26.04
C ALA A 352 9.70 -11.64 -25.07
N ALA A 353 9.64 -11.97 -23.77
CA ALA A 353 10.49 -11.34 -22.76
C ALA A 353 11.97 -11.67 -22.94
N ILE A 354 12.31 -12.92 -23.25
CA ILE A 354 13.69 -13.34 -23.52
C ILE A 354 14.29 -12.60 -24.71
N LYS A 355 13.50 -12.35 -25.78
CA LYS A 355 14.00 -11.65 -26.98
C LYS A 355 14.41 -10.20 -26.72
N LEU A 356 13.94 -9.59 -25.64
CA LEU A 356 14.32 -8.24 -25.24
C LEU A 356 15.62 -8.20 -24.42
N LEU A 357 16.12 -9.34 -23.97
CA LEU A 357 17.37 -9.39 -23.24
C LEU A 357 18.55 -9.09 -24.17
N PRO A 358 19.54 -8.28 -23.75
CA PRO A 358 20.68 -7.89 -24.59
C PRO A 358 21.72 -9.02 -24.77
N TYR A 359 21.36 -10.27 -24.47
CA TYR A 359 22.24 -11.43 -24.45
C TYR A 359 21.43 -12.71 -24.70
N ALA A 360 22.10 -13.72 -25.26
CA ALA A 360 21.47 -15.01 -25.48
C ALA A 360 21.32 -15.79 -24.17
N VAL A 361 20.13 -16.31 -23.93
CA VAL A 361 19.82 -17.22 -22.81
C VAL A 361 19.50 -18.59 -23.41
N PRO A 362 20.43 -19.56 -23.38
CA PRO A 362 20.15 -20.91 -23.87
C PRO A 362 19.29 -21.66 -22.86
N TYR A 363 18.14 -22.18 -23.28
CA TYR A 363 17.22 -22.94 -22.42
C TYR A 363 16.63 -24.15 -23.13
N ARG A 364 16.12 -25.09 -22.34
CA ARG A 364 15.26 -26.18 -22.78
C ARG A 364 14.07 -26.32 -21.83
N PHE A 365 12.90 -26.62 -22.39
CA PHE A 365 11.71 -26.89 -21.60
C PHE A 365 11.66 -28.36 -21.17
N ILE A 366 11.17 -28.59 -19.96
CA ILE A 366 10.96 -29.92 -19.38
C ILE A 366 9.56 -29.96 -18.80
N LEU A 367 8.75 -30.89 -19.29
CA LEU A 367 7.37 -31.04 -18.83
C LEU A 367 7.29 -31.69 -17.44
N PHE A 368 6.45 -31.11 -16.57
CA PHE A 368 6.20 -31.59 -15.22
C PHE A 368 4.73 -32.01 -15.04
N GLY A 369 4.49 -33.26 -14.63
CA GLY A 369 3.17 -33.85 -14.45
C GLY A 369 2.98 -35.14 -15.25
N ASP A 370 1.91 -35.87 -14.95
CA ASP A 370 1.59 -37.15 -15.60
C ASP A 370 0.87 -36.99 -16.96
N GLY A 371 0.36 -35.78 -17.26
CA GLY A 371 -0.43 -35.51 -18.46
C GLY A 371 -1.86 -36.08 -18.41
N HIS A 372 -2.27 -36.65 -17.28
CA HIS A 372 -3.61 -37.18 -17.03
C HIS A 372 -4.40 -36.35 -16.03
N LYS A 373 -3.71 -35.65 -15.12
CA LYS A 373 -4.29 -34.68 -14.17
C LYS A 373 -3.45 -33.41 -14.13
N ASN A 374 -4.05 -32.30 -13.69
CA ASN A 374 -3.28 -31.08 -13.47
C ASN A 374 -2.23 -31.31 -12.36
N PRO A 375 -0.97 -30.90 -12.56
CA PRO A 375 0.11 -31.12 -11.60
C PRO A 375 -0.01 -30.23 -10.36
N SER A 376 0.69 -30.60 -9.28
CA SER A 376 0.85 -29.75 -8.10
C SER A 376 1.85 -28.62 -8.39
N TYR A 377 1.36 -27.39 -8.48
CA TYR A 377 2.21 -26.21 -8.72
C TYR A 377 3.17 -25.92 -7.56
N SER A 378 2.81 -26.31 -6.33
CA SER A 378 3.70 -26.16 -5.18
C SER A 378 4.90 -27.11 -5.26
N GLU A 379 4.68 -28.35 -5.72
CA GLU A 379 5.78 -29.30 -5.96
C GLU A 379 6.66 -28.85 -7.13
N LEU A 380 6.05 -28.37 -8.22
CA LEU A 380 6.76 -27.85 -9.38
C LEU A 380 7.72 -26.71 -8.99
N VAL A 381 7.27 -25.75 -8.20
CA VAL A 381 8.12 -24.65 -7.71
C VAL A 381 9.19 -25.15 -6.75
N ASN A 382 8.89 -26.15 -5.92
CA ASN A 382 9.85 -26.74 -5.01
C ASN A 382 11.03 -27.42 -5.74
N MET A 383 10.84 -27.89 -6.98
CA MET A 383 11.92 -28.46 -7.81
C MET A 383 13.04 -27.47 -8.17
N ILE A 384 12.81 -26.15 -7.99
CA ILE A 384 13.88 -25.15 -8.08
C ILE A 384 14.83 -25.27 -6.89
N THR A 385 14.29 -25.48 -5.68
CA THR A 385 15.09 -25.55 -4.44
C THR A 385 15.96 -26.81 -4.38
N THR A 386 15.55 -27.87 -5.07
CA THR A 386 16.28 -29.15 -5.17
C THR A 386 17.24 -29.20 -6.36
N ASP A 387 17.46 -28.07 -7.05
CA ASP A 387 18.34 -27.93 -8.23
C ASP A 387 17.98 -28.89 -9.39
N VAL A 388 16.70 -29.27 -9.50
CA VAL A 388 16.17 -30.05 -10.63
C VAL A 388 15.87 -29.12 -11.81
N PHE A 389 15.24 -27.98 -11.52
CA PHE A 389 14.97 -26.92 -12.49
C PHE A 389 15.71 -25.64 -12.15
N ASP A 390 16.20 -24.94 -13.17
CA ASP A 390 16.89 -23.66 -13.03
C ASP A 390 15.88 -22.48 -13.06
N ALA A 391 14.67 -22.72 -13.58
CA ALA A 391 13.52 -21.81 -13.53
C ALA A 391 12.22 -22.58 -13.77
N VAL A 392 11.07 -22.01 -13.39
CA VAL A 392 9.74 -22.55 -13.68
C VAL A 392 8.88 -21.50 -14.36
N ILE A 393 8.22 -21.89 -15.45
CA ILE A 393 7.48 -21.00 -16.34
C ILE A 393 6.13 -21.62 -16.65
N GLY A 394 5.10 -20.79 -16.59
CA GLY A 394 3.71 -21.19 -16.75
C GLY A 394 2.83 -20.26 -15.93
N ASP A 395 1.57 -20.65 -15.81
CA ASP A 395 0.53 -20.05 -15.00
C ASP A 395 0.77 -20.22 -13.48
N ILE A 396 1.91 -19.74 -13.00
CA ILE A 396 2.32 -19.87 -11.60
C ILE A 396 1.83 -18.67 -10.81
N ALA A 397 0.77 -18.86 -10.01
CA ALA A 397 0.31 -17.85 -9.06
C ALA A 397 1.38 -17.48 -8.03
N ILE A 398 1.62 -16.17 -7.89
CA ILE A 398 2.50 -15.58 -6.88
C ILE A 398 1.77 -15.59 -5.54
N VAL A 399 2.12 -16.56 -4.68
CA VAL A 399 1.52 -16.75 -3.35
C VAL A 399 2.59 -16.79 -2.26
N THR A 400 2.21 -16.40 -1.04
CA THR A 400 3.13 -16.23 0.10
C THR A 400 4.00 -17.46 0.38
N ASN A 401 3.44 -18.67 0.30
CA ASN A 401 4.20 -19.90 0.56
C ASN A 401 5.34 -20.11 -0.47
N ARG A 402 5.11 -19.75 -1.74
CA ARG A 402 6.11 -19.89 -2.82
C ARG A 402 7.17 -18.79 -2.75
N THR A 403 6.77 -17.55 -2.46
CA THR A 403 7.72 -16.41 -2.32
C THR A 403 8.76 -16.57 -1.20
N LYS A 404 8.55 -17.51 -0.27
CA LYS A 404 9.53 -17.82 0.78
C LYS A 404 10.75 -18.58 0.24
N ILE A 405 10.58 -19.35 -0.83
CA ILE A 405 11.57 -20.30 -1.34
C ILE A 405 12.14 -19.94 -2.71
N VAL A 406 11.43 -19.12 -3.49
CA VAL A 406 11.83 -18.68 -4.84
C VAL A 406 11.51 -17.20 -5.04
N ASP A 407 12.19 -16.57 -5.99
CA ASP A 407 11.87 -15.22 -6.45
C ASP A 407 11.02 -15.29 -7.71
N PHE A 408 10.10 -14.33 -7.84
CA PHE A 408 9.21 -14.21 -8.99
C PHE A 408 9.55 -12.98 -9.81
N THR A 409 9.27 -13.04 -11.11
CA THR A 409 9.21 -11.83 -11.93
C THR A 409 8.04 -10.95 -11.53
N GLN A 410 8.02 -9.71 -12.04
CA GLN A 410 6.79 -8.92 -12.07
C GLN A 410 5.64 -9.73 -12.71
N PRO A 411 4.40 -9.60 -12.19
CA PRO A 411 3.28 -10.34 -12.72
C PRO A 411 2.97 -9.90 -14.15
N TYR A 412 2.73 -10.85 -15.04
CA TYR A 412 2.41 -10.57 -16.44
C TYR A 412 0.91 -10.69 -16.75
N ILE A 413 0.10 -11.11 -15.77
CA ILE A 413 -1.37 -11.11 -15.84
C ILE A 413 -1.94 -11.10 -14.41
N GLU A 414 -3.06 -10.40 -14.22
CA GLU A 414 -3.83 -10.41 -12.98
C GLU A 414 -4.62 -11.72 -12.85
N SER A 415 -4.54 -12.39 -11.70
CA SER A 415 -4.99 -13.78 -11.53
C SER A 415 -5.74 -14.05 -10.23
N GLY A 416 -6.41 -13.06 -9.65
CA GLY A 416 -7.12 -13.28 -8.39
C GLY A 416 -8.30 -14.24 -8.46
N LEU A 417 -8.70 -14.73 -7.30
CA LEU A 417 -9.83 -15.63 -7.12
C LEU A 417 -11.15 -14.86 -7.24
N VAL A 418 -12.04 -15.43 -8.04
CA VAL A 418 -13.41 -14.93 -8.27
C VAL A 418 -14.42 -16.03 -8.01
N VAL A 419 -15.67 -15.64 -7.75
CA VAL A 419 -16.78 -16.57 -7.52
C VAL A 419 -17.65 -16.64 -8.76
N VAL A 420 -17.91 -17.84 -9.28
CA VAL A 420 -18.82 -18.09 -10.40
C VAL A 420 -20.06 -18.80 -9.93
N ALA A 421 -21.23 -18.28 -10.31
CA ALA A 421 -22.52 -18.87 -9.98
C ALA A 421 -23.55 -18.70 -11.12
N PRO A 422 -24.61 -19.54 -11.15
CA PRO A 422 -25.70 -19.39 -12.12
C PRO A 422 -26.54 -18.12 -11.86
N VAL A 423 -27.04 -17.51 -12.93
CA VAL A 423 -27.86 -16.28 -12.88
C VAL A 423 -29.20 -16.47 -13.61
N ARG A 424 -30.29 -15.96 -13.03
CA ARG A 424 -31.65 -15.97 -13.63
C ARG A 424 -32.11 -14.56 -13.98
N LYS A 425 -32.68 -14.38 -15.17
CA LYS A 425 -33.35 -13.12 -15.59
C LYS A 425 -34.70 -13.00 -14.88
N SER A 426 -35.00 -11.87 -14.23
CA SER A 426 -36.35 -11.61 -13.70
C SER A 426 -37.21 -10.91 -14.77
N ASN A 427 -38.38 -11.48 -15.08
CA ASN A 427 -39.31 -10.89 -16.05
C ASN A 427 -40.05 -9.67 -15.47
N SER A 428 -40.44 -8.73 -16.32
CA SER A 428 -41.21 -7.54 -15.95
C SER A 428 -42.58 -7.89 -15.32
N SER A 429 -42.98 -7.11 -14.31
CA SER A 429 -44.25 -7.24 -13.61
C SER A 429 -45.37 -6.44 -14.30
N PRO A 430 -46.60 -7.00 -14.46
CA PRO A 430 -47.75 -6.27 -15.03
C PRO A 430 -48.22 -5.03 -14.26
N TRP A 431 -47.78 -4.88 -13.01
CA TRP A 431 -48.13 -3.78 -12.10
C TRP A 431 -46.99 -2.76 -11.94
N ALA A 432 -46.00 -2.78 -12.84
CA ALA A 432 -44.84 -1.90 -12.79
C ALA A 432 -45.21 -0.40 -12.71
N PHE A 433 -46.37 0.01 -13.22
CA PHE A 433 -46.85 1.40 -13.15
C PHE A 433 -47.19 1.90 -11.73
N LEU A 434 -47.39 1.01 -10.75
CA LEU A 434 -47.61 1.41 -9.34
C LEU A 434 -46.33 1.47 -8.51
N GLN A 435 -45.23 0.89 -9.00
CA GLN A 435 -43.93 0.83 -8.30
C GLN A 435 -43.18 2.18 -8.15
N PRO A 436 -43.33 3.19 -9.02
CA PRO A 436 -42.58 4.45 -8.91
C PRO A 436 -42.79 5.19 -7.59
N PHE A 437 -43.95 5.02 -6.94
CA PHE A 437 -44.26 5.64 -5.66
C PHE A 437 -44.69 4.59 -4.63
N THR A 438 -44.29 4.84 -3.37
CA THR A 438 -44.74 4.01 -2.25
C THR A 438 -46.23 4.24 -1.98
N PRO A 439 -46.93 3.27 -1.36
CA PRO A 439 -48.34 3.44 -0.97
C PRO A 439 -48.58 4.70 -0.13
N ASN A 440 -47.61 5.08 0.71
CA ASN A 440 -47.67 6.29 1.52
C ASN A 440 -47.68 7.56 0.64
N MET A 441 -46.85 7.62 -0.40
CA MET A 441 -46.83 8.75 -1.33
C MET A 441 -48.15 8.87 -2.12
N TRP A 442 -48.73 7.75 -2.54
CA TRP A 442 -50.06 7.74 -3.18
C TRP A 442 -51.15 8.28 -2.25
N ALA A 443 -51.14 7.88 -0.97
CA ALA A 443 -52.11 8.35 0.02
C ALA A 443 -51.97 9.86 0.32
N VAL A 444 -50.75 10.35 0.55
CA VAL A 444 -50.47 11.78 0.79
C VAL A 444 -50.91 12.61 -0.41
N THR A 445 -50.57 12.17 -1.62
CA THR A 445 -50.93 12.84 -2.86
C THR A 445 -52.46 12.95 -3.00
N ALA A 446 -53.20 11.87 -2.76
CA ALA A 446 -54.67 11.86 -2.77
C ALA A 446 -55.29 12.80 -1.72
N ALA A 447 -54.74 12.85 -0.50
CA ALA A 447 -55.22 13.72 0.56
C ALA A 447 -55.05 15.21 0.21
N PHE A 448 -53.90 15.60 -0.36
CA PHE A 448 -53.65 16.98 -0.77
C PHE A 448 -54.54 17.44 -1.93
N PHE A 449 -54.94 16.53 -2.84
CA PHE A 449 -55.97 16.87 -3.84
C PHE A 449 -57.30 17.28 -3.18
N LEU A 450 -57.76 16.56 -2.15
CA LEU A 450 -58.99 16.93 -1.45
C LEU A 450 -58.87 18.27 -0.71
N ILE A 451 -57.72 18.52 -0.08
CA ILE A 451 -57.46 19.76 0.67
C ILE A 451 -57.44 20.96 -0.27
N ILE A 452 -56.68 20.90 -1.37
CA ILE A 452 -56.56 22.03 -2.30
C ILE A 452 -57.88 22.31 -3.01
N GLY A 453 -58.62 21.28 -3.42
CA GLY A 453 -59.97 21.45 -3.98
C GLY A 453 -60.92 22.18 -3.02
N THR A 454 -60.83 21.89 -1.73
CA THR A 454 -61.62 22.54 -0.69
C THR A 454 -61.19 23.99 -0.45
N VAL A 455 -59.88 24.25 -0.41
CA VAL A 455 -59.32 25.61 -0.21
C VAL A 455 -59.69 26.53 -1.38
N VAL A 456 -59.53 26.06 -2.62
CA VAL A 456 -59.92 26.83 -3.81
C VAL A 456 -61.42 27.08 -3.82
N TRP A 457 -62.22 26.07 -3.46
CA TRP A 457 -63.67 26.25 -3.31
C TRP A 457 -64.01 27.34 -2.30
N ILE A 458 -63.43 27.37 -1.10
CA ILE A 458 -63.69 28.43 -0.10
C ILE A 458 -63.36 29.82 -0.66
N LEU A 459 -62.23 29.95 -1.35
CA LEU A 459 -61.72 31.23 -1.87
C LEU A 459 -62.51 31.75 -3.09
N GLU A 460 -63.04 30.85 -3.92
CA GLU A 460 -63.79 31.20 -5.14
C GLU A 460 -65.31 31.23 -4.92
N HIS A 461 -65.85 30.52 -3.92
CA HIS A 461 -67.29 30.34 -3.73
C HIS A 461 -68.08 31.64 -3.54
N ARG A 462 -67.45 32.67 -2.97
CA ARG A 462 -68.10 33.97 -2.73
C ARG A 462 -68.15 34.86 -3.97
N ILE A 463 -67.24 34.67 -4.92
CA ILE A 463 -66.96 35.64 -6.01
C ILE A 463 -67.26 35.04 -7.40
N ASN A 464 -67.19 33.72 -7.54
CA ASN A 464 -67.25 33.03 -8.82
C ASN A 464 -68.53 32.20 -8.98
N ASP A 465 -69.33 32.52 -10.00
CA ASP A 465 -70.60 31.82 -10.27
C ASP A 465 -70.39 30.38 -10.80
N GLU A 466 -69.20 30.03 -11.31
CA GLU A 466 -68.86 28.65 -11.73
C GLU A 466 -68.78 27.68 -10.54
N PHE A 467 -68.45 28.20 -9.34
CA PHE A 467 -68.36 27.44 -8.08
C PHE A 467 -69.67 27.50 -7.25
N ARG A 468 -70.77 27.96 -7.87
CA ARG A 468 -72.12 28.01 -7.27
C ARG A 468 -73.07 26.95 -7.86
N GLY A 469 -74.01 26.51 -7.03
CA GLY A 469 -75.01 25.49 -7.40
C GLY A 469 -75.51 24.68 -6.21
N PRO A 470 -76.39 23.67 -6.43
CA PRO A 470 -76.84 22.77 -5.37
C PRO A 470 -75.66 21.98 -4.78
N PRO A 471 -75.72 21.53 -3.50
CA PRO A 471 -74.58 20.94 -2.78
C PRO A 471 -73.94 19.75 -3.50
N ARG A 472 -74.72 18.96 -4.26
CA ARG A 472 -74.19 17.89 -5.12
C ARG A 472 -73.31 18.39 -6.25
N LYS A 473 -73.64 19.53 -6.88
CA LYS A 473 -72.84 20.12 -7.95
C LYS A 473 -71.53 20.66 -7.39
N GLN A 474 -71.57 21.27 -6.21
CA GLN A 474 -70.38 21.84 -5.54
C GLN A 474 -69.34 20.78 -5.16
N LEU A 475 -69.79 19.65 -4.60
CA LEU A 475 -68.90 18.55 -4.23
C LEU A 475 -68.25 17.91 -5.47
N VAL A 476 -68.98 17.83 -6.58
CA VAL A 476 -68.44 17.40 -7.88
C VAL A 476 -67.42 18.41 -8.40
N THR A 477 -67.69 19.71 -8.32
CA THR A 477 -66.74 20.74 -8.76
C THR A 477 -65.44 20.72 -7.93
N ILE A 478 -65.51 20.51 -6.61
CA ILE A 478 -64.32 20.39 -5.73
C ILE A 478 -63.41 19.23 -6.17
N LEU A 479 -64.02 18.06 -6.39
CA LEU A 479 -63.29 16.85 -6.77
C LEU A 479 -62.77 16.91 -8.21
N TRP A 480 -63.60 17.41 -9.12
CA TRP A 480 -63.28 17.52 -10.55
C TRP A 480 -62.20 18.56 -10.83
N PHE A 481 -62.31 19.74 -10.21
CA PHE A 481 -61.31 20.80 -10.35
C PHE A 481 -59.95 20.35 -9.82
N SER A 482 -59.90 19.73 -8.64
CA SER A 482 -58.64 19.28 -8.07
C SER A 482 -58.00 18.15 -8.90
N PHE A 483 -58.79 17.17 -9.34
CA PHE A 483 -58.29 16.06 -10.15
C PHE A 483 -57.87 16.51 -11.56
N SER A 484 -58.51 17.52 -12.15
CA SER A 484 -58.16 18.01 -13.50
C SER A 484 -56.81 18.74 -13.54
N THR A 485 -56.33 19.25 -12.40
CA THR A 485 -54.99 19.86 -12.28
C THR A 485 -53.85 18.86 -12.54
N LEU A 486 -54.01 17.57 -12.22
CA LEU A 486 -53.01 16.51 -12.49
C LEU A 486 -52.64 16.37 -13.96
N PHE A 487 -53.64 16.58 -14.83
CA PHE A 487 -53.54 16.38 -16.27
C PHE A 487 -53.44 17.72 -17.03
N PHE A 488 -53.20 18.83 -16.33
CA PHE A 488 -53.18 20.18 -16.89
C PHE A 488 -54.47 20.59 -17.65
N SER A 489 -55.61 19.97 -17.33
CA SER A 489 -56.89 20.15 -18.02
C SER A 489 -57.87 21.00 -17.21
N HIS A 490 -57.47 22.22 -16.84
CA HIS A 490 -58.33 23.12 -16.07
C HIS A 490 -59.39 23.75 -16.99
N ARG A 491 -60.67 23.60 -16.64
CA ARG A 491 -61.80 24.08 -17.45
C ARG A 491 -62.51 25.28 -16.82
N GLU A 492 -62.42 25.44 -15.50
CA GLU A 492 -63.01 26.52 -14.73
C GLU A 492 -62.01 27.69 -14.52
N ASN A 493 -62.48 28.92 -14.69
CA ASN A 493 -61.64 30.12 -14.57
C ASN A 493 -61.67 30.66 -13.14
N THR A 494 -60.51 30.80 -12.48
CA THR A 494 -60.43 31.40 -11.14
C THR A 494 -60.34 32.92 -11.17
N VAL A 495 -61.21 33.58 -10.40
CA VAL A 495 -61.37 35.04 -10.37
C VAL A 495 -60.61 35.66 -9.18
N SER A 496 -60.44 34.93 -8.07
CA SER A 496 -59.76 35.40 -6.85
C SER A 496 -58.25 35.48 -7.02
N THR A 497 -57.64 36.60 -6.61
CA THR A 497 -56.18 36.78 -6.58
C THR A 497 -55.51 35.80 -5.60
N LEU A 498 -56.11 35.56 -4.43
CA LEU A 498 -55.62 34.56 -3.47
C LEU A 498 -55.78 33.13 -4.00
N GLY A 499 -56.89 32.83 -4.69
CA GLY A 499 -57.11 31.54 -5.35
C GLY A 499 -56.04 31.24 -6.41
N ARG A 500 -55.69 32.25 -7.23
CA ARG A 500 -54.62 32.14 -8.24
C ARG A 500 -53.25 31.83 -7.64
N VAL A 501 -52.89 32.45 -6.51
CA VAL A 501 -51.61 32.16 -5.83
C VAL A 501 -51.54 30.69 -5.37
N VAL A 502 -52.62 30.19 -4.75
CA VAL A 502 -52.69 28.79 -4.30
C VAL A 502 -52.59 27.82 -5.48
N ILE A 503 -53.24 28.12 -6.60
CA ILE A 503 -53.22 27.30 -7.81
C ILE A 503 -51.83 27.28 -8.46
N ILE A 504 -51.13 28.42 -8.54
CA ILE A 504 -49.78 28.48 -9.13
C ILE A 504 -48.80 27.59 -8.34
N ILE A 505 -48.84 27.67 -7.01
CA ILE A 505 -48.01 26.81 -6.14
C ILE A 505 -48.39 25.34 -6.32
N TRP A 506 -49.68 25.04 -6.39
CA TRP A 506 -50.16 23.67 -6.59
C TRP A 506 -49.74 23.08 -7.95
N LEU A 507 -49.84 23.84 -9.03
CA LEU A 507 -49.40 23.43 -10.36
C LEU A 507 -47.90 23.15 -10.41
N PHE A 508 -47.10 23.90 -9.63
CA PHE A 508 -45.66 23.62 -9.48
C PHE A 508 -45.40 22.28 -8.76
N VAL A 509 -46.16 21.98 -7.71
CA VAL A 509 -46.08 20.68 -7.01
C VAL A 509 -46.48 19.52 -7.93
N VAL A 510 -47.59 19.66 -8.66
CA VAL A 510 -48.06 18.66 -9.63
C VAL A 510 -47.03 18.41 -10.73
N LEU A 511 -46.36 19.46 -11.22
CA LEU A 511 -45.29 19.35 -12.21
C LEU A 511 -44.13 18.48 -11.69
N ILE A 512 -43.69 18.70 -10.45
CA ILE A 512 -42.60 17.90 -9.83
C ILE A 512 -43.03 16.43 -9.67
N ILE A 513 -44.26 16.18 -9.19
CA ILE A 513 -44.78 14.82 -9.00
C ILE A 513 -44.83 14.07 -10.34
N ASN A 514 -45.37 14.69 -11.40
CA ASN A 514 -45.45 14.06 -12.73
C ASN A 514 -44.07 13.81 -13.35
N SER A 515 -43.14 14.76 -13.19
CA SER A 515 -41.75 14.61 -13.69
C SER A 515 -41.01 13.47 -12.97
N SER A 516 -41.12 13.41 -11.63
CA SER A 516 -40.49 12.38 -10.81
C SER A 516 -41.07 10.98 -11.06
N TYR A 517 -42.39 10.88 -11.24
CA TYR A 517 -43.06 9.63 -11.61
C TYR A 517 -42.54 9.11 -12.95
N THR A 518 -42.46 9.98 -13.96
CA THR A 518 -42.01 9.61 -15.31
C THR A 518 -40.54 9.15 -15.28
N ALA A 519 -39.65 9.90 -14.63
CA ALA A 519 -38.23 9.55 -14.52
C ALA A 519 -38.01 8.20 -13.83
N SER A 520 -38.74 7.95 -12.74
CA SER A 520 -38.62 6.72 -11.96
C SER A 520 -39.15 5.50 -12.74
N LEU A 521 -40.29 5.65 -13.43
CA LEU A 521 -40.85 4.60 -14.27
C LEU A 521 -39.91 4.25 -15.44
N THR A 522 -39.32 5.26 -16.10
CA THR A 522 -38.34 5.04 -17.17
C THR A 522 -37.11 4.28 -16.65
N SER A 523 -36.57 4.67 -15.48
CA SER A 523 -35.42 3.98 -14.88
C SER A 523 -35.71 2.50 -14.62
N ILE A 524 -36.86 2.19 -14.02
CA ILE A 524 -37.27 0.81 -13.70
C ILE A 524 -37.44 -0.04 -14.96
N LEU A 525 -37.96 0.53 -16.04
CA LEU A 525 -38.17 -0.19 -17.31
C LEU A 525 -36.89 -0.41 -18.12
N THR A 526 -35.86 0.41 -17.89
CA THR A 526 -34.57 0.31 -18.60
C THR A 526 -33.57 -0.66 -17.95
N VAL A 527 -33.72 -1.01 -16.66
CA VAL A 527 -32.75 -1.85 -15.94
C VAL A 527 -33.25 -3.30 -15.85
N GLN A 528 -32.62 -4.21 -16.60
CA GLN A 528 -32.87 -5.65 -16.47
C GLN A 528 -32.30 -6.17 -15.14
N GLN A 529 -33.17 -6.57 -14.20
CA GLN A 529 -32.74 -7.16 -12.93
C GLN A 529 -32.35 -8.65 -13.12
N LEU A 530 -31.13 -8.99 -12.70
CA LEU A 530 -30.60 -10.35 -12.68
C LEU A 530 -30.58 -10.86 -11.24
N SER A 531 -31.25 -11.98 -10.97
CA SER A 531 -31.32 -12.59 -9.65
C SER A 531 -30.35 -13.78 -9.54
N SER A 532 -29.52 -13.78 -8.50
CA SER A 532 -28.70 -14.93 -8.10
C SER A 532 -28.64 -14.99 -6.57
N PRO A 533 -28.75 -16.19 -5.96
CA PRO A 533 -28.65 -16.34 -4.51
C PRO A 533 -27.24 -16.07 -3.96
N ILE A 534 -26.20 -16.13 -4.79
CA ILE A 534 -24.81 -15.87 -4.39
C ILE A 534 -24.41 -14.46 -4.83
N MET A 535 -24.06 -13.61 -3.86
CA MET A 535 -23.64 -12.23 -4.12
C MET A 535 -22.11 -12.06 -4.16
N GLY A 536 -21.36 -13.03 -3.63
CA GLY A 536 -19.89 -13.02 -3.60
C GLY A 536 -19.36 -14.05 -2.59
N ILE A 537 -18.10 -13.89 -2.20
CA ILE A 537 -17.41 -14.79 -1.25
C ILE A 537 -18.04 -14.78 0.15
N ASP A 538 -18.52 -13.63 0.64
CA ASP A 538 -19.13 -13.49 1.97
C ASP A 538 -20.38 -14.37 2.13
N THR A 539 -21.17 -14.50 1.06
CA THR A 539 -22.34 -15.39 1.04
C THR A 539 -21.92 -16.85 1.10
N LEU A 540 -20.79 -17.22 0.48
CA LEU A 540 -20.29 -18.60 0.52
C LEU A 540 -19.74 -18.99 1.89
N VAL A 541 -18.99 -18.08 2.53
CA VAL A 541 -18.42 -18.28 3.87
C VAL A 541 -19.53 -18.46 4.92
N THR A 542 -20.59 -17.66 4.84
CA THR A 542 -21.73 -17.71 5.78
C THR A 542 -22.70 -18.86 5.51
N SER A 543 -22.77 -19.36 4.27
CA SER A 543 -23.58 -20.54 3.92
C SER A 543 -22.91 -21.85 4.34
N ASN A 544 -23.67 -22.95 4.38
CA ASN A 544 -23.15 -24.32 4.54
C ASN A 544 -23.12 -25.12 3.21
N GLU A 545 -23.24 -24.42 2.09
CA GLU A 545 -23.32 -25.04 0.76
C GLU A 545 -21.94 -25.54 0.27
N ARG A 546 -21.95 -26.49 -0.67
CA ARG A 546 -20.73 -27.04 -1.29
C ARG A 546 -20.15 -26.08 -2.32
N ILE A 547 -18.82 -25.98 -2.36
CA ILE A 547 -18.06 -25.07 -3.21
C ILE A 547 -17.09 -25.87 -4.08
N GLY A 548 -17.10 -25.63 -5.39
CA GLY A 548 -16.14 -26.23 -6.31
C GLY A 548 -14.86 -25.39 -6.43
N PHE A 549 -13.73 -26.02 -6.69
CA PHE A 549 -12.45 -25.35 -6.98
C PHE A 549 -11.57 -26.20 -7.91
N GLN A 550 -10.56 -25.61 -8.55
CA GLN A 550 -9.68 -26.35 -9.46
C GLN A 550 -8.70 -27.28 -8.72
N VAL A 551 -8.58 -28.52 -9.19
CA VAL A 551 -7.51 -29.44 -8.74
C VAL A 551 -6.13 -28.82 -9.01
N GLY A 552 -5.29 -28.77 -7.97
CA GLY A 552 -3.91 -28.24 -8.05
C GLY A 552 -3.79 -26.72 -7.89
N SER A 553 -4.92 -26.01 -7.79
CA SER A 553 -4.94 -24.56 -7.51
C SER A 553 -4.65 -24.26 -6.04
N PHE A 554 -4.11 -23.07 -5.78
CA PHE A 554 -3.93 -22.56 -4.42
C PHE A 554 -5.26 -22.20 -3.73
N ALA A 555 -6.37 -22.15 -4.47
CA ALA A 555 -7.70 -21.87 -3.96
C ALA A 555 -8.09 -22.78 -2.79
N GLU A 556 -7.73 -24.07 -2.81
CA GLU A 556 -8.04 -25.01 -1.72
C GLU A 556 -7.45 -24.54 -0.38
N ASN A 557 -6.14 -24.25 -0.38
CA ASN A 557 -5.43 -23.80 0.81
C ASN A 557 -5.93 -22.43 1.25
N TYR A 558 -6.25 -21.54 0.31
CA TYR A 558 -6.81 -20.24 0.65
C TYR A 558 -8.18 -20.35 1.33
N LEU A 559 -9.11 -21.12 0.75
CA LEU A 559 -10.44 -21.34 1.31
C LEU A 559 -10.38 -22.03 2.69
N THR A 560 -9.46 -22.97 2.86
CA THR A 560 -9.32 -23.76 4.11
C THR A 560 -8.59 -22.98 5.20
N GLU A 561 -7.41 -22.44 4.91
CA GLU A 561 -6.52 -21.82 5.92
C GLU A 561 -6.82 -20.34 6.17
N GLN A 562 -7.26 -19.59 5.15
CA GLN A 562 -7.49 -18.14 5.29
C GLN A 562 -8.96 -17.82 5.58
N LEU A 563 -9.91 -18.53 4.96
CA LEU A 563 -11.34 -18.33 5.15
C LEU A 563 -11.99 -19.33 6.12
N ASN A 564 -11.22 -20.28 6.68
CA ASN A 564 -11.71 -21.30 7.61
C ASN A 564 -12.90 -22.12 7.09
N ILE A 565 -12.98 -22.36 5.77
CA ILE A 565 -14.02 -23.20 5.19
C ILE A 565 -13.65 -24.67 5.40
N PRO A 566 -14.52 -25.50 5.99
CA PRO A 566 -14.26 -26.93 6.17
C PRO A 566 -13.96 -27.63 4.85
N LYS A 567 -12.88 -28.42 4.80
CA LYS A 567 -12.50 -29.20 3.61
C LYS A 567 -13.60 -30.14 3.11
N SER A 568 -14.50 -30.59 3.98
CA SER A 568 -15.68 -31.41 3.62
C SER A 568 -16.69 -30.70 2.72
N ARG A 569 -16.66 -29.36 2.64
CA ARG A 569 -17.51 -28.56 1.75
C ARG A 569 -16.87 -28.30 0.39
N LEU A 570 -15.58 -28.57 0.25
CA LEU A 570 -14.81 -28.28 -0.96
C LEU A 570 -14.82 -29.50 -1.88
N LEU A 571 -15.12 -29.27 -3.15
CA LEU A 571 -15.07 -30.30 -4.19
C LEU A 571 -14.05 -29.91 -5.24
N ALA A 572 -13.02 -30.73 -5.40
CA ALA A 572 -12.00 -30.53 -6.42
C ALA A 572 -12.55 -30.93 -7.79
N LEU A 573 -12.42 -30.05 -8.77
CA LEU A 573 -12.91 -30.21 -10.14
C LEU A 573 -11.73 -30.08 -11.11
N GLY A 574 -11.66 -30.98 -12.09
CA GLY A 574 -10.50 -31.16 -12.96
C GLY A 574 -10.59 -30.42 -14.29
N SER A 575 -11.79 -30.13 -14.79
CA SER A 575 -12.00 -29.53 -16.12
C SER A 575 -13.11 -28.47 -16.17
N PRO A 576 -13.11 -27.58 -17.19
CA PRO A 576 -14.20 -26.62 -17.40
C PRO A 576 -15.57 -27.29 -17.58
N GLU A 577 -15.63 -28.48 -18.19
CA GLU A 577 -16.87 -29.24 -18.36
C GLU A 577 -17.41 -29.74 -17.03
N GLU A 578 -16.53 -30.21 -16.14
CA GLU A 578 -16.91 -30.58 -14.78
C GLU A 578 -17.47 -29.39 -14.00
N TYR A 579 -16.95 -28.16 -14.23
CA TYR A 579 -17.49 -26.94 -13.62
C TYR A 579 -18.93 -26.70 -14.06
N ALA A 580 -19.18 -26.76 -15.38
CA ALA A 580 -20.51 -26.55 -15.95
C ALA A 580 -21.52 -27.60 -15.44
N ILE A 581 -21.12 -28.88 -15.40
CA ILE A 581 -21.98 -29.97 -14.92
C ILE A 581 -22.28 -29.80 -13.44
N ALA A 582 -21.27 -29.50 -12.60
CA ALA A 582 -21.44 -29.35 -11.16
C ALA A 582 -22.33 -28.15 -10.80
N LEU A 583 -22.18 -27.01 -11.50
CA LEU A 583 -23.02 -25.82 -11.30
C LEU A 583 -24.46 -26.02 -11.81
N LYS A 584 -24.64 -26.72 -12.95
CA LYS A 584 -25.96 -26.96 -13.53
C LYS A 584 -26.77 -27.96 -12.71
N ASN A 585 -26.13 -29.03 -12.23
CA ASN A 585 -26.77 -30.04 -11.38
C ASN A 585 -26.91 -29.60 -9.91
N ARG A 586 -26.38 -28.42 -9.56
CA ARG A 586 -26.31 -27.91 -8.17
C ARG A 586 -25.59 -28.85 -7.20
N THR A 587 -24.62 -29.61 -7.70
CA THR A 587 -23.68 -30.36 -6.86
C THR A 587 -22.83 -29.40 -6.01
N VAL A 588 -22.51 -28.25 -6.59
CA VAL A 588 -21.91 -27.09 -5.92
C VAL A 588 -22.76 -25.85 -6.21
N VAL A 589 -22.83 -24.92 -5.25
CA VAL A 589 -23.60 -23.67 -5.43
C VAL A 589 -22.83 -22.64 -6.23
N ALA A 590 -21.50 -22.69 -6.14
CA ALA A 590 -20.57 -21.82 -6.82
C ALA A 590 -19.22 -22.52 -7.02
N VAL A 591 -18.44 -22.03 -7.98
CA VAL A 591 -17.04 -22.42 -8.18
C VAL A 591 -16.16 -21.21 -7.88
N VAL A 592 -15.06 -21.45 -7.17
CA VAL A 592 -14.02 -20.47 -6.87
C VAL A 592 -12.76 -20.83 -7.63
N ASP A 593 -12.31 -19.93 -8.48
CA ASP A 593 -11.10 -20.14 -9.28
C ASP A 593 -10.47 -18.80 -9.72
N GLU A 594 -9.28 -18.86 -10.30
CA GLU A 594 -8.54 -17.70 -10.81
C GLU A 594 -9.25 -17.07 -12.01
N GLN A 595 -9.28 -15.73 -12.04
CA GLN A 595 -10.04 -14.96 -13.03
C GLN A 595 -9.73 -15.31 -14.50
N PRO A 596 -8.46 -15.47 -14.94
CA PRO A 596 -8.17 -15.83 -16.33
C PRO A 596 -8.79 -17.16 -16.76
N TYR A 597 -8.86 -18.16 -15.87
CA TYR A 597 -9.53 -19.43 -16.15
C TYR A 597 -11.04 -19.26 -16.25
N ILE A 598 -11.61 -18.44 -15.38
CA ILE A 598 -13.04 -18.15 -15.38
C ILE A 598 -13.48 -17.35 -16.61
N GLU A 599 -12.70 -16.37 -17.06
CA GLU A 599 -13.00 -15.61 -18.27
C GLU A 599 -13.08 -16.53 -19.49
N LEU A 600 -12.13 -17.45 -19.63
CA LEU A 600 -12.14 -18.46 -20.69
C LEU A 600 -13.30 -19.47 -20.52
N PHE A 601 -13.66 -19.85 -19.30
CA PHE A 601 -14.86 -20.69 -19.06
C PHE A 601 -16.17 -19.99 -19.46
N LEU A 602 -16.28 -18.69 -19.16
CA LEU A 602 -17.47 -17.89 -19.41
C LEU A 602 -17.64 -17.50 -20.89
N SER A 603 -16.58 -17.54 -21.71
CA SER A 603 -16.72 -17.38 -23.16
C SER A 603 -17.60 -18.48 -23.76
N ASP A 604 -17.52 -19.68 -23.19
CA ASP A 604 -18.21 -20.87 -23.71
C ASP A 604 -19.54 -21.16 -22.97
N HIS A 605 -19.74 -20.57 -21.77
CA HIS A 605 -20.89 -20.87 -20.90
C HIS A 605 -21.65 -19.63 -20.38
N CYS A 606 -22.49 -19.02 -21.22
CA CYS A 606 -23.19 -17.75 -20.95
C CYS A 606 -24.19 -17.75 -19.77
N GLN A 607 -24.58 -18.93 -19.28
CA GLN A 607 -25.57 -19.11 -18.21
C GLN A 607 -25.00 -18.83 -16.80
N PHE A 608 -23.69 -18.71 -16.69
CA PHE A 608 -22.97 -18.39 -15.46
C PHE A 608 -22.41 -16.97 -15.54
N LYS A 609 -22.16 -16.35 -14.39
CA LYS A 609 -21.50 -15.05 -14.28
C LYS A 609 -20.63 -15.01 -13.03
N ILE A 610 -19.61 -14.16 -13.06
CA ILE A 610 -18.85 -13.78 -11.87
C ILE A 610 -19.77 -13.01 -10.92
N ARG A 611 -19.68 -13.33 -9.62
CA ARG A 611 -20.44 -12.71 -8.53
C ARG A 611 -19.49 -12.17 -7.49
N GLY A 612 -19.76 -10.95 -7.03
CA GLY A 612 -18.87 -10.25 -6.11
C GLY A 612 -17.64 -9.69 -6.81
N GLN A 613 -16.74 -9.14 -6.01
CA GLN A 613 -15.43 -8.68 -6.47
C GLN A 613 -14.39 -9.80 -6.30
N GLU A 614 -13.32 -9.72 -7.08
CA GLU A 614 -12.09 -10.46 -6.84
C GLU A 614 -11.62 -10.22 -5.39
N PHE A 615 -11.34 -11.30 -4.66
CA PHE A 615 -11.03 -11.22 -3.22
C PHE A 615 -9.59 -11.61 -2.88
N THR A 616 -8.76 -11.89 -3.89
CA THR A 616 -7.31 -12.01 -3.74
C THR A 616 -6.64 -11.20 -4.84
N LYS A 617 -5.81 -10.21 -4.50
CA LYS A 617 -5.02 -9.51 -5.52
C LYS A 617 -3.72 -10.28 -5.77
N SER A 618 -3.73 -11.15 -6.78
CA SER A 618 -2.56 -11.94 -7.20
C SER A 618 -2.33 -11.82 -8.70
N GLY A 619 -1.17 -12.28 -9.15
CA GLY A 619 -0.88 -12.42 -10.57
C GLY A 619 0.01 -13.63 -10.82
N TRP A 620 0.17 -13.99 -12.10
CA TRP A 620 1.14 -15.01 -12.49
C TRP A 620 2.50 -14.40 -12.78
N GLY A 621 3.56 -15.06 -12.33
CA GLY A 621 4.94 -14.68 -12.57
C GLY A 621 5.82 -15.90 -12.83
N PHE A 622 6.95 -15.70 -13.50
CA PHE A 622 7.93 -16.76 -13.69
C PHE A 622 8.78 -16.90 -12.43
N ALA A 623 9.06 -18.13 -12.01
CA ALA A 623 9.77 -18.44 -10.78
C ALA A 623 11.24 -18.78 -11.05
N PHE A 624 12.14 -18.21 -10.24
CA PHE A 624 13.58 -18.38 -10.31
C PHE A 624 14.16 -18.68 -8.92
N PRO A 625 15.37 -19.28 -8.84
CA PRO A 625 16.11 -19.36 -7.59
C PRO A 625 16.23 -17.98 -6.92
N ARG A 626 16.28 -17.98 -5.58
CA ARG A 626 16.49 -16.75 -4.81
C ARG A 626 17.75 -16.02 -5.28
N ASP A 627 17.63 -14.69 -5.38
CA ASP A 627 18.68 -13.77 -5.82
C ASP A 627 19.14 -13.97 -7.28
N SER A 628 18.34 -14.65 -8.12
CA SER A 628 18.65 -14.83 -9.54
C SER A 628 18.61 -13.50 -10.30
N PRO A 629 19.69 -13.11 -11.01
CA PRO A 629 19.70 -11.87 -11.79
C PRO A 629 18.73 -11.92 -12.97
N LEU A 630 18.42 -13.12 -13.50
CA LEU A 630 17.47 -13.31 -14.58
C LEU A 630 16.05 -12.88 -14.19
N ALA A 631 15.66 -13.01 -12.91
CA ALA A 631 14.34 -12.58 -12.46
C ALA A 631 14.18 -11.06 -12.59
N ILE A 632 15.24 -10.29 -12.33
CA ILE A 632 15.25 -8.82 -12.43
C ILE A 632 15.21 -8.39 -13.90
N ASP A 633 16.07 -8.98 -14.73
CA ASP A 633 16.15 -8.64 -16.16
C ASP A 633 14.84 -8.99 -16.89
N LEU A 634 14.26 -10.17 -16.62
CA LEU A 634 12.97 -10.57 -17.19
C LEU A 634 11.80 -9.75 -16.65
N SER A 635 11.83 -9.32 -15.39
CA SER A 635 10.84 -8.37 -14.88
C SER A 635 10.84 -7.07 -15.67
N THR A 636 12.02 -6.54 -15.97
CA THR A 636 12.18 -5.32 -16.78
C THR A 636 11.69 -5.54 -18.21
N ALA A 637 11.98 -6.71 -18.79
CA ALA A 637 11.46 -7.10 -20.11
C ALA A 637 9.93 -7.22 -20.13
N ILE A 638 9.31 -7.83 -19.11
CA ILE A 638 7.85 -7.95 -18.97
C ILE A 638 7.19 -6.58 -18.87
N LEU A 639 7.76 -5.65 -18.08
CA LEU A 639 7.28 -4.27 -18.02
C LEU A 639 7.35 -3.59 -19.39
N THR A 640 8.45 -3.78 -20.12
CA THR A 640 8.60 -3.25 -21.49
C THR A 640 7.54 -3.82 -22.44
N LEU A 641 7.20 -5.12 -22.33
CA LEU A 641 6.11 -5.75 -23.09
C LEU A 641 4.73 -5.21 -22.72
N SER A 642 4.54 -4.81 -21.46
CA SER A 642 3.31 -4.16 -21.02
C SER A 642 3.18 -2.75 -21.61
N GLU A 643 4.25 -1.96 -21.52
CA GLU A 643 4.29 -0.57 -22.01
C GLU A 643 4.15 -0.45 -23.53
N ASN A 644 4.72 -1.40 -24.29
CA ASN A 644 4.64 -1.40 -25.76
C ASN A 644 3.36 -2.08 -26.30
N GLY A 645 2.54 -2.68 -25.43
CA GLY A 645 1.28 -3.34 -25.78
C GLY A 645 1.40 -4.74 -26.39
N GLU A 646 2.60 -5.32 -26.50
CA GLU A 646 2.79 -6.71 -26.95
C GLU A 646 2.10 -7.71 -26.03
N LEU A 647 2.12 -7.46 -24.72
CA LEU A 647 1.45 -8.31 -23.73
C LEU A 647 -0.06 -8.42 -24.00
N GLN A 648 -0.70 -7.32 -24.40
CA GLN A 648 -2.12 -7.29 -24.81
C GLN A 648 -2.35 -8.02 -26.14
N ARG A 649 -1.40 -7.98 -27.09
CA ARG A 649 -1.49 -8.72 -28.35
C ARG A 649 -1.45 -10.23 -28.12
N ILE A 650 -0.54 -10.69 -27.26
CA ILE A 650 -0.44 -12.10 -26.85
C ILE A 650 -1.71 -12.51 -26.10
N HIS A 651 -2.23 -11.65 -25.21
CA HIS A 651 -3.49 -11.90 -24.51
C HIS A 651 -4.65 -12.10 -25.49
N ASN A 652 -4.82 -11.18 -26.45
CA ASN A 652 -5.88 -11.27 -27.45
C ASN A 652 -5.73 -12.50 -28.37
N LYS A 653 -4.50 -12.91 -28.69
CA LYS A 653 -4.23 -14.10 -29.52
C LYS A 653 -4.78 -15.38 -28.88
N TRP A 654 -4.64 -15.53 -27.56
CA TRP A 654 -4.99 -16.76 -26.84
C TRP A 654 -6.36 -16.72 -26.16
N LEU A 655 -6.77 -15.57 -25.62
CA LEU A 655 -7.88 -15.47 -24.67
C LEU A 655 -9.11 -14.73 -25.22
N SER A 656 -8.97 -13.93 -26.29
CA SER A 656 -10.10 -13.23 -26.92
C SER A 656 -10.87 -14.16 -27.87
N ARG A 657 -11.53 -15.18 -27.32
CA ARG A 657 -12.61 -15.90 -28.01
C ARG A 657 -13.87 -15.03 -27.99
N LYS A 658 -14.81 -15.23 -28.93
CA LYS A 658 -16.08 -14.48 -28.95
C LYS A 658 -16.80 -14.71 -27.61
N ALA A 659 -16.64 -13.77 -26.68
CA ALA A 659 -17.44 -13.72 -25.47
C ALA A 659 -18.93 -13.78 -25.86
N CYS A 660 -19.77 -14.24 -24.94
CA CYS A 660 -21.24 -14.28 -25.04
C CYS A 660 -21.95 -12.92 -25.28
N GLY A 661 -21.35 -12.00 -26.04
CA GLY A 661 -21.83 -10.69 -26.44
C GLY A 661 -22.37 -10.60 -27.87
N SER A 662 -22.30 -11.65 -28.72
CA SER A 662 -22.84 -11.58 -30.09
C SER A 662 -24.17 -12.33 -30.32
N GLN A 663 -24.99 -12.47 -29.27
CA GLN A 663 -26.45 -12.60 -29.36
C GLN A 663 -27.18 -11.60 -28.44
N ALA A 664 -26.44 -10.64 -27.86
CA ALA A 664 -27.02 -9.47 -27.18
C ALA A 664 -27.05 -8.22 -28.07
N THR A 665 -26.47 -8.30 -29.27
CA THR A 665 -26.57 -7.29 -30.34
C THR A 665 -27.31 -7.85 -31.56
N SER A 666 -28.34 -8.66 -31.37
CA SER A 666 -29.50 -8.50 -32.23
C SER A 666 -30.23 -7.29 -31.69
N ASN A 667 -30.41 -6.28 -32.53
CA ASN A 667 -31.32 -5.16 -32.35
C ASN A 667 -32.77 -5.66 -32.14
N GLU A 668 -33.04 -6.40 -31.08
CA GLU A 668 -34.34 -6.27 -30.42
C GLU A 668 -34.17 -4.98 -29.61
N SER A 669 -34.63 -3.89 -30.20
CA SER A 669 -35.14 -2.75 -29.46
C SER A 669 -35.76 -3.24 -28.16
N ASP A 670 -35.47 -2.58 -27.03
CA ASP A 670 -36.16 -2.78 -25.76
C ASP A 670 -37.66 -2.42 -25.94
N GLU A 671 -38.39 -3.26 -26.68
CA GLU A 671 -39.79 -3.09 -26.96
C GLU A 671 -40.56 -3.43 -25.69
N LEU A 672 -41.34 -2.48 -25.22
CA LEU A 672 -42.22 -2.68 -24.08
C LEU A 672 -43.27 -3.74 -24.47
N GLN A 673 -43.06 -4.96 -23.98
CA GLN A 673 -43.97 -6.07 -24.23
C GLN A 673 -45.34 -5.80 -23.59
N LEU A 674 -46.42 -6.25 -24.26
CA LEU A 674 -47.80 -6.15 -23.75
C LEU A 674 -47.95 -6.71 -22.33
N LYS A 675 -47.16 -7.74 -21.99
CA LYS A 675 -47.08 -8.36 -20.68
C LYS A 675 -46.75 -7.36 -19.55
N SER A 676 -45.99 -6.31 -19.83
CA SER A 676 -45.58 -5.30 -18.84
C SER A 676 -46.71 -4.32 -18.47
N PHE A 677 -47.73 -4.15 -19.31
CA PHE A 677 -48.77 -3.11 -19.13
C PHE A 677 -50.22 -3.59 -19.22
N TRP A 678 -50.47 -4.90 -19.41
CA TRP A 678 -51.83 -5.41 -19.57
C TRP A 678 -52.77 -5.05 -18.39
N GLY A 679 -52.25 -4.91 -17.16
CA GLY A 679 -53.02 -4.47 -15.99
C GLY A 679 -53.63 -3.07 -16.15
N LEU A 680 -52.95 -2.14 -16.83
CA LEU A 680 -53.46 -0.79 -17.10
C LEU A 680 -54.65 -0.84 -18.07
N PHE A 681 -54.54 -1.63 -19.14
CA PHE A 681 -55.60 -1.82 -20.12
C PHE A 681 -56.82 -2.52 -19.52
N LEU A 682 -56.62 -3.43 -18.58
CA LEU A 682 -57.71 -4.09 -17.85
C LEU A 682 -58.51 -3.10 -16.99
N ILE A 683 -57.85 -2.20 -16.27
CA ILE A 683 -58.52 -1.17 -15.47
C ILE A 683 -59.37 -0.25 -16.36
N PHE A 684 -58.80 0.23 -17.47
CA PHE A 684 -59.51 1.10 -18.39
C PHE A 684 -60.70 0.38 -19.06
N GLY A 685 -60.49 -0.87 -19.50
CA GLY A 685 -61.55 -1.69 -20.09
C GLY A 685 -62.72 -1.93 -19.13
N ALA A 686 -62.43 -2.24 -17.86
CA ALA A 686 -63.45 -2.41 -16.83
C ALA A 686 -64.23 -1.11 -16.55
N ALA A 687 -63.55 0.04 -16.47
CA ALA A 687 -64.20 1.34 -16.27
C ALA A 687 -65.15 1.69 -17.43
N CYS A 688 -64.73 1.47 -18.68
CA CYS A 688 -65.57 1.67 -19.86
C CYS A 688 -66.80 0.76 -19.84
N PHE A 689 -66.61 -0.52 -19.49
CA PHE A 689 -67.72 -1.47 -19.39
C PHE A 689 -68.73 -1.07 -18.31
N ILE A 690 -68.26 -0.67 -17.12
CA ILE A 690 -69.12 -0.21 -16.03
C ILE A 690 -69.87 1.07 -16.43
N ALA A 691 -69.20 2.03 -17.08
CA ALA A 691 -69.85 3.26 -17.55
C ALA A 691 -70.95 2.98 -18.58
N LEU A 692 -70.67 2.09 -19.54
CA LEU A 692 -71.65 1.64 -20.53
C LEU A 692 -72.81 0.89 -19.87
N LEU A 693 -72.53 0.03 -18.89
CA LEU A 693 -73.56 -0.70 -18.13
C LEU A 693 -74.48 0.28 -17.39
N ILE A 694 -73.92 1.27 -16.70
CA ILE A 694 -74.69 2.31 -15.99
C ILE A 694 -75.53 3.12 -16.97
N TYR A 695 -74.96 3.53 -18.11
CA TYR A 695 -75.67 4.26 -19.15
C TYR A 695 -76.83 3.43 -19.73
N PHE A 696 -76.57 2.17 -20.05
CA PHE A 696 -77.57 1.25 -20.60
C PHE A 696 -78.67 0.96 -19.58
N CYS A 697 -78.34 0.73 -18.31
CA CYS A 697 -79.33 0.58 -17.23
C CYS A 697 -80.16 1.85 -17.00
N SER A 698 -79.54 3.04 -17.10
CA SER A 698 -80.25 4.32 -17.01
C SER A 698 -81.21 4.52 -18.19
N MET A 699 -80.77 4.16 -19.39
CA MET A 699 -81.54 4.26 -20.62
C MET A 699 -82.71 3.27 -20.64
N ILE A 700 -82.50 2.03 -20.18
CA ILE A 700 -83.57 1.04 -19.98
C ILE A 700 -84.58 1.56 -18.96
N ARG A 701 -84.14 2.10 -17.81
CA ARG A 701 -85.05 2.70 -16.82
C ARG A 701 -85.87 3.87 -17.37
N GLN A 702 -85.28 4.70 -18.23
CA GLN A 702 -85.99 5.80 -18.89
C GLN A 702 -86.99 5.30 -19.94
N PHE A 703 -86.63 4.25 -20.69
CA PHE A 703 -87.50 3.60 -21.66
C PHE A 703 -88.68 2.86 -20.99
N SER A 704 -88.44 2.14 -19.89
CA SER A 704 -89.48 1.47 -19.08
C SER A 704 -90.48 2.44 -18.44
N ARG A 705 -90.07 3.70 -18.20
CA ARG A 705 -90.97 4.76 -17.71
C ARG A 705 -91.82 5.42 -18.82
N HIS A 706 -91.55 5.12 -20.10
CA HIS A 706 -92.18 5.78 -21.24
C HIS A 706 -93.20 4.90 -21.99
N VAL A 707 -93.29 3.61 -21.69
CA VAL A 707 -94.33 2.72 -22.23
C VAL A 707 -95.54 2.76 -21.29
N PRO A 708 -96.71 3.29 -21.70
CA PRO A 708 -97.94 3.04 -20.97
C PRO A 708 -98.32 1.57 -21.16
N GLU A 709 -98.59 0.85 -20.07
CA GLU A 709 -99.27 -0.44 -20.14
C GLU A 709 -100.67 -0.24 -20.71
N GLU A 710 -100.92 -0.71 -21.93
CA GLU A 710 -102.25 -1.13 -22.35
C GLU A 710 -102.26 -2.65 -22.57
N SER A 711 -103.24 -3.26 -21.94
CA SER A 711 -103.49 -4.69 -21.77
C SER A 711 -104.21 -5.33 -22.98
N HIS A 712 -103.65 -6.42 -23.52
CA HIS A 712 -104.27 -7.76 -23.62
C HIS A 712 -103.65 -8.61 -24.78
N PRO A 713 -103.66 -9.96 -24.68
CA PRO A 713 -102.78 -10.84 -25.46
C PRO A 713 -103.50 -11.62 -26.57
N SER A 714 -102.83 -11.83 -27.71
CA SER A 714 -102.99 -13.06 -28.51
C SER A 714 -101.89 -13.26 -29.55
N THR A 715 -101.13 -14.34 -29.37
CA THR A 715 -100.53 -15.26 -30.36
C THR A 715 -99.74 -14.74 -31.56
N GLY A 716 -98.46 -15.14 -31.61
CA GLY A 716 -97.88 -15.72 -32.84
C GLY A 716 -96.73 -14.95 -33.50
N ALA A 717 -95.52 -15.19 -32.99
CA ALA A 717 -94.22 -15.05 -33.67
C ALA A 717 -93.66 -13.65 -34.00
N SER A 718 -92.42 -13.45 -33.54
CA SER A 718 -91.45 -12.42 -33.97
C SER A 718 -91.74 -10.96 -33.61
N SER A 719 -91.67 -10.61 -32.31
CA SER A 719 -91.62 -9.20 -31.85
C SER A 719 -90.48 -8.93 -30.85
N ARG A 720 -89.27 -9.47 -31.11
CA ARG A 720 -88.04 -8.96 -30.47
C ARG A 720 -87.41 -7.83 -31.29
N SER A 721 -87.60 -7.81 -32.62
CA SER A 721 -86.98 -6.80 -33.50
C SER A 721 -87.70 -5.44 -33.47
N THR A 722 -89.01 -5.43 -33.22
CA THR A 722 -89.83 -4.21 -33.11
C THR A 722 -89.49 -3.42 -31.86
N HIS A 723 -89.37 -4.08 -30.70
CA HIS A 723 -88.98 -3.46 -29.43
C HIS A 723 -87.52 -2.95 -29.43
N LEU A 724 -86.61 -3.67 -30.09
CA LEU A 724 -85.23 -3.22 -30.27
C LEU A 724 -85.14 -2.00 -31.19
N ARG A 725 -85.95 -1.95 -32.27
CA ARG A 725 -86.01 -0.78 -33.16
C ARG A 725 -86.55 0.45 -32.45
N THR A 726 -87.57 0.32 -31.59
CA THR A 726 -88.10 1.45 -30.80
C THR A 726 -87.10 1.94 -29.74
N PHE A 727 -86.34 1.01 -29.15
CA PHE A 727 -85.26 1.35 -28.21
C PHE A 727 -84.10 2.06 -28.92
N ILE A 728 -83.66 1.55 -30.08
CA ILE A 728 -82.58 2.17 -30.89
C ILE A 728 -83.00 3.58 -31.36
N SER A 729 -84.25 3.78 -31.79
CA SER A 729 -84.73 5.12 -32.14
C SER A 729 -84.79 6.08 -30.95
N PHE A 730 -85.00 5.56 -29.73
CA PHE A 730 -84.95 6.35 -28.50
C PHE A 730 -83.50 6.71 -28.10
N VAL A 731 -82.54 5.83 -28.36
CA VAL A 731 -81.11 6.09 -28.16
C VAL A 731 -80.59 7.21 -29.08
N ASP A 732 -81.12 7.26 -30.30
CA ASP A 732 -80.72 8.26 -31.32
C ASP A 732 -81.37 9.65 -31.12
N GLU A 733 -82.38 9.78 -30.24
CA GLU A 733 -83.03 11.08 -29.97
C GLU A 733 -82.16 11.90 -28.99
N LYS A 734 -81.66 13.07 -29.44
CA LYS A 734 -80.82 13.96 -28.62
C LYS A 734 -81.49 14.31 -27.27
N GLU A 735 -80.75 14.19 -26.16
CA GLU A 735 -81.23 14.49 -24.79
C GLU A 735 -81.80 15.92 -24.63
N GLU A 736 -81.35 16.88 -25.44
CA GLU A 736 -81.88 18.26 -25.48
C GLU A 736 -83.33 18.35 -26.00
N VAL A 737 -83.75 17.43 -26.87
CA VAL A 737 -85.14 17.33 -27.37
C VAL A 737 -86.06 16.73 -26.28
N TYR A 738 -85.53 15.84 -25.44
CA TYR A 738 -86.26 15.25 -24.32
C TYR A 738 -86.45 16.23 -23.15
N LYS A 739 -85.40 17.00 -22.79
CA LYS A 739 -85.49 18.04 -21.75
C LYS A 739 -86.38 19.21 -22.16
N SER A 740 -86.41 19.59 -23.44
CA SER A 740 -87.33 20.63 -23.94
C SER A 740 -88.80 20.17 -24.00
N LYS A 741 -89.08 18.91 -24.36
CA LYS A 741 -90.43 18.30 -24.27
C LYS A 741 -90.93 18.20 -22.82
N SER A 742 -90.04 17.87 -21.87
CA SER A 742 -90.39 17.80 -20.44
C SER A 742 -90.60 19.19 -19.81
N LYS A 743 -89.80 20.20 -20.19
CA LYS A 743 -90.02 21.60 -19.79
C LYS A 743 -91.33 22.17 -20.36
N ARG A 744 -91.64 21.91 -21.64
CA ARG A 744 -92.94 22.27 -22.25
C ARG A 744 -94.15 21.65 -21.54
N LYS A 745 -93.98 20.49 -20.90
CA LYS A 745 -95.05 19.82 -20.12
C LYS A 745 -95.20 20.38 -18.70
N ARG A 746 -94.18 21.08 -18.18
CA ARG A 746 -94.17 21.70 -16.84
C ARG A 746 -94.55 23.18 -16.83
N GLU A 747 -94.36 23.89 -17.94
CA GLU A 747 -94.74 25.30 -18.09
C GLU A 747 -96.21 25.49 -18.49
N HIS A 748 -96.95 24.42 -18.83
CA HIS A 748 -98.36 24.51 -19.28
C HIS A 748 -99.41 24.50 -18.14
N VAL A 749 -99.00 24.67 -16.87
CA VAL A 749 -99.91 24.57 -15.70
C VAL A 749 -100.04 25.89 -14.90
N LEU A 750 -99.30 26.96 -15.21
CA LEU A 750 -99.44 28.25 -14.52
C LEU A 750 -99.63 29.42 -15.48
N SER A 751 -100.91 29.75 -15.66
CA SER A 751 -101.50 31.10 -15.82
C SER A 751 -101.01 32.05 -16.92
N ASN A 752 -101.96 32.33 -17.82
CA ASN A 752 -102.37 33.65 -18.32
C ASN A 752 -101.79 34.88 -17.59
N SER A 753 -101.13 35.76 -18.35
CA SER A 753 -101.41 37.22 -18.38
C SER A 753 -100.49 37.92 -19.39
N HIS A 754 -101.07 38.71 -20.31
CA HIS A 754 -100.62 40.01 -20.89
C HIS A 754 -99.11 40.27 -21.18
N VAL A 755 -98.63 41.01 -22.20
CA VAL A 755 -99.11 41.66 -23.43
C VAL A 755 -97.86 42.30 -24.10
N LYS A 756 -97.86 42.42 -25.44
CA LYS A 756 -97.16 43.37 -26.36
C LYS A 756 -95.62 43.39 -26.61
N GLU A 757 -95.34 43.17 -27.90
CA GLU A 757 -94.63 44.02 -28.91
C GLU A 757 -93.10 44.25 -28.87
N ASP A 758 -92.48 43.68 -29.93
CA ASP A 758 -91.81 44.38 -31.05
C ASP A 758 -90.29 44.29 -31.27
N GLU A 759 -90.00 43.75 -32.47
CA GLU A 759 -89.05 44.20 -33.51
C GLU A 759 -87.57 44.45 -33.12
N THR A 760 -86.55 43.91 -33.77
CA THR A 760 -86.23 44.04 -35.21
C THR A 760 -84.90 43.36 -35.56
N ARG A 761 -84.83 42.88 -36.82
CA ARG A 761 -83.70 42.94 -37.79
C ARG A 761 -82.34 42.24 -37.54
N ASN A 762 -82.20 41.20 -38.37
CA ASN A 762 -81.29 41.10 -39.53
C ASN A 762 -79.84 40.63 -39.36
N SER A 763 -79.58 39.63 -40.22
CA SER A 763 -78.42 39.49 -41.11
C SER A 763 -77.13 38.97 -40.47
N SER A 764 -76.35 38.07 -41.08
CA SER A 764 -76.49 37.38 -42.37
C SER A 764 -75.34 36.39 -42.51
N LYS A 765 -75.66 35.26 -43.15
CA LYS A 765 -74.85 34.46 -44.11
C LYS A 765 -73.61 33.73 -43.55
N ARG A 766 -73.54 32.38 -43.68
CA ARG A 766 -73.26 31.58 -44.91
C ARG A 766 -71.94 32.02 -45.57
N SER A 767 -71.02 31.16 -45.99
CA SER A 767 -71.05 29.71 -46.24
C SER A 767 -69.68 29.27 -46.78
N GLN A 768 -69.38 27.99 -46.60
CA GLN A 768 -68.73 27.07 -47.56
C GLN A 768 -67.25 27.26 -47.94
N MET A 769 -66.46 26.23 -47.53
CA MET A 769 -65.93 25.14 -48.37
C MET A 769 -65.04 25.47 -49.59
N GLY A 770 -63.89 24.79 -49.66
CA GLY A 770 -63.19 24.49 -50.91
C GLY A 770 -61.67 24.37 -50.77
N GLY A 771 -61.10 23.22 -51.15
CA GLY A 771 -59.65 22.94 -51.25
C GLY A 771 -58.95 23.80 -52.31
N SER A 772 -57.69 23.60 -52.71
CA SER A 772 -56.71 22.52 -52.52
C SER A 772 -55.38 22.98 -53.14
N GLN A 773 -54.26 22.48 -52.62
CA GLN A 773 -52.97 22.22 -53.30
C GLN A 773 -52.17 23.36 -53.98
N GLN A 774 -50.94 23.52 -53.49
CA GLN A 774 -49.76 23.59 -54.38
C GLN A 774 -48.59 22.80 -53.75
N ARG A 775 -47.97 21.95 -54.58
CA ARG A 775 -46.78 21.11 -54.35
C ARG A 775 -45.51 21.93 -54.64
N HIS A 776 -44.44 21.74 -53.87
CA HIS A 776 -43.26 20.96 -54.31
C HIS A 776 -42.20 20.75 -53.20
N ASP A 777 -41.44 19.67 -53.43
CA ASP A 777 -40.35 18.97 -52.74
C ASP A 777 -39.22 19.85 -52.16
N ILE A 778 -38.32 19.40 -51.24
CA ILE A 778 -37.32 18.31 -51.37
C ILE A 778 -36.82 17.82 -49.98
N THR A 779 -36.48 16.53 -49.93
CA THR A 779 -35.91 15.68 -48.86
C THR A 779 -34.43 15.90 -48.46
N LYS A 780 -34.13 15.59 -47.17
CA LYS A 780 -32.90 15.07 -46.48
C LYS A 780 -31.66 15.99 -46.48
N GLN A 781 -30.85 16.16 -45.40
CA GLN A 781 -30.32 15.20 -44.41
C GLN A 781 -29.64 15.93 -43.20
N ASN A 782 -29.79 15.35 -42.00
CA ASN A 782 -28.95 15.32 -40.77
C ASN A 782 -27.87 16.40 -40.44
N LYS A 783 -27.94 16.99 -39.23
CA LYS A 783 -27.09 16.65 -38.04
C LYS A 783 -27.46 17.46 -36.78
N ALA A 784 -27.14 16.86 -35.64
CA ALA A 784 -27.48 17.23 -34.26
C ALA A 784 -26.92 18.56 -33.76
N MET A 785 -27.60 19.16 -32.77
CA MET A 785 -27.08 20.23 -31.92
C MET A 785 -27.46 19.97 -30.46
N ALA A 786 -26.44 19.80 -29.62
CA ALA A 786 -26.53 19.80 -28.16
C ALA A 786 -26.05 21.17 -27.64
N LEU A 787 -26.84 21.78 -26.76
CA LEU A 787 -26.53 23.05 -26.10
C LEU A 787 -25.69 22.80 -24.82
N LYS A 788 -24.57 23.51 -24.72
CA LYS A 788 -23.72 23.64 -23.52
C LYS A 788 -23.73 25.11 -23.10
N TYR A 789 -23.97 25.34 -21.81
CA TYR A 789 -23.86 26.65 -21.15
C TYR A 789 -22.40 26.90 -20.71
N GLN A 790 -21.91 28.12 -20.88
CA GLN A 790 -20.57 28.62 -20.49
C GLN A 790 -20.61 29.45 -19.21
N PRO A 791 -19.48 29.58 -18.47
CA PRO A 791 -19.29 30.56 -17.41
C PRO A 791 -18.54 31.83 -17.90
N HIS A 792 -18.72 32.92 -17.14
CA HIS A 792 -18.19 34.26 -17.40
C HIS A 792 -16.71 34.46 -17.01
N LEU A 793 -16.03 35.32 -17.77
CA LEU A 793 -14.67 35.83 -17.55
C LEU A 793 -14.75 37.33 -17.18
N VAL A 794 -14.01 37.79 -16.17
CA VAL A 794 -13.63 39.21 -15.99
C VAL A 794 -12.18 39.34 -15.49
N ASN A 795 -11.36 39.88 -16.39
CA ASN A 795 -10.12 40.70 -16.34
C ASN A 795 -9.01 40.57 -15.27
N PRO A 796 -7.73 40.69 -15.71
CA PRO A 796 -6.56 40.86 -14.85
C PRO A 796 -6.26 42.34 -14.56
N ILE A 797 -5.78 42.64 -13.35
CA ILE A 797 -5.21 43.93 -12.96
C ILE A 797 -3.68 43.83 -13.00
N VAL A 798 -3.07 44.72 -13.76
CA VAL A 798 -1.63 45.00 -13.81
C VAL A 798 -1.28 46.06 -12.78
N PHE A 799 -0.20 45.89 -12.01
CA PHE A 799 0.51 47.01 -11.40
C PHE A 799 2.03 46.88 -11.56
N ARG A 800 2.63 48.05 -11.73
CA ARG A 800 3.96 48.37 -12.27
C ARG A 800 5.13 48.03 -11.34
N SER A 801 6.29 47.85 -11.98
CA SER A 801 7.61 47.96 -11.40
C SER A 801 7.96 49.40 -11.01
N SER A 802 8.54 49.57 -9.83
CA SER A 802 9.38 50.72 -9.49
C SER A 802 10.28 50.40 -8.30
N GLY A 803 11.57 50.71 -8.41
CA GLY A 803 12.34 51.29 -7.32
C GLY A 803 13.17 50.36 -6.44
N SER A 804 14.47 50.37 -6.71
CA SER A 804 15.57 50.02 -5.80
C SER A 804 15.41 50.63 -4.39
N ALA A 805 15.59 49.81 -3.35
CA ALA A 805 16.11 50.26 -2.06
C ALA A 805 16.81 49.10 -1.35
N THR A 806 18.14 49.20 -1.29
CA THR A 806 19.05 48.36 -0.53
C THR A 806 18.87 48.59 0.96
N LEU A 807 18.50 47.56 1.72
CA LEU A 807 18.63 47.54 3.18
C LEU A 807 19.48 46.33 3.60
N LYS A 808 20.66 46.66 4.13
CA LYS A 808 21.69 45.75 4.65
C LYS A 808 21.12 44.92 5.81
N PRO A 809 21.49 43.64 5.96
CA PRO A 809 21.33 42.95 7.24
C PRO A 809 22.44 43.43 8.18
N ASN A 810 22.04 44.17 9.22
CA ASN A 810 22.88 44.48 10.36
C ASN A 810 23.33 43.18 11.03
N SER A 811 24.64 43.04 11.13
CA SER A 811 25.31 42.08 12.00
C SER A 811 25.00 42.40 13.46
N LEU A 812 24.09 41.65 14.08
CA LEU A 812 24.04 41.53 15.54
C LEU A 812 24.87 40.31 15.93
N ARG A 813 26.14 40.58 16.26
CA ARG A 813 26.97 39.70 17.09
C ARG A 813 26.29 39.59 18.46
N CYS A 814 25.71 38.43 18.74
CA CYS A 814 25.56 37.97 20.12
C CYS A 814 26.51 36.80 20.32
N ASN A 815 27.61 37.07 21.02
CA ASN A 815 28.47 36.06 21.62
C ASN A 815 27.64 35.28 22.64
N LEU A 816 27.33 34.01 22.33
CA LEU A 816 27.03 33.01 23.34
C LEU A 816 28.12 31.95 23.26
N SER A 817 29.15 32.18 24.08
CA SER A 817 30.10 31.17 24.48
C SER A 817 29.35 30.05 25.20
N VAL A 818 29.13 28.93 24.54
CA VAL A 818 28.84 27.67 25.24
C VAL A 818 30.14 26.89 25.24
N SER A 819 30.76 26.85 26.42
CA SER A 819 31.91 26.02 26.73
C SER A 819 31.54 24.55 26.49
N SER A 820 32.01 23.94 25.41
CA SER A 820 32.04 22.48 25.30
C SER A 820 33.23 21.97 26.11
N THR A 821 33.05 21.90 27.42
CA THR A 821 33.96 21.14 28.27
C THR A 821 33.67 19.67 27.99
N THR A 822 34.39 19.08 27.04
CA THR A 822 34.33 17.63 26.80
C THR A 822 35.10 16.95 27.93
N ILE A 823 34.40 16.66 29.02
CA ILE A 823 34.90 15.75 30.05
C ILE A 823 34.98 14.37 29.39
N HIS A 824 36.21 13.88 29.20
CA HIS A 824 36.47 12.47 28.94
C HIS A 824 36.05 11.68 30.19
N VAL A 825 34.81 11.18 30.22
CA VAL A 825 34.42 10.12 31.15
C VAL A 825 34.61 8.80 30.42
N SER A 826 35.60 8.03 30.84
CA SER A 826 35.62 6.59 30.63
C SER A 826 34.30 6.02 31.16
N VAL A 827 33.38 5.62 30.29
CA VAL A 827 32.12 5.01 30.75
C VAL A 827 32.46 3.59 31.22
N SER A 828 32.86 3.51 32.48
CA SER A 828 32.78 2.28 33.27
C SER A 828 31.35 1.77 33.22
N GLU A 829 31.18 0.46 33.07
CA GLU A 829 29.87 -0.20 33.14
C GLU A 829 29.08 0.32 34.36
N PRO A 830 27.84 0.79 34.18
CA PRO A 830 26.99 1.23 35.29
C PRO A 830 26.75 0.10 36.30
N GLU A 831 27.03 0.35 37.58
CA GLU A 831 26.51 -0.54 38.62
C GLU A 831 25.01 -0.30 38.85
N PRO A 832 24.21 -1.35 39.16
CA PRO A 832 22.81 -1.19 39.51
C PRO A 832 22.66 -0.33 40.78
N VAL A 833 21.91 0.77 40.67
CA VAL A 833 21.58 1.68 41.78
C VAL A 833 20.47 1.08 42.66
N PHE A 834 19.57 0.31 42.03
CA PHE A 834 18.45 -0.32 42.70
C PHE A 834 18.56 -1.86 42.61
N ALA A 835 18.15 -2.55 43.66
CA ALA A 835 17.99 -4.01 43.64
C ALA A 835 16.78 -4.42 42.77
N SER A 836 15.71 -3.63 42.81
CA SER A 836 14.53 -3.80 41.97
C SER A 836 13.85 -2.46 41.67
N VAL A 837 13.22 -2.36 40.50
CA VAL A 837 12.41 -1.20 40.09
C VAL A 837 11.08 -1.66 39.50
N LYS A 838 10.06 -0.82 39.61
CA LYS A 838 8.78 -0.98 38.94
C LYS A 838 8.45 0.28 38.16
N THR A 839 8.21 0.14 36.87
CA THR A 839 7.85 1.24 35.96
C THR A 839 6.46 1.05 35.40
N PHE A 840 5.87 2.16 34.95
CA PHE A 840 4.60 2.21 34.23
C PHE A 840 4.82 2.93 32.91
N ALA A 841 4.20 2.45 31.84
CA ALA A 841 4.09 3.19 30.59
C ALA A 841 2.62 3.30 30.16
N PRO A 842 2.17 4.51 29.79
CA PRO A 842 0.79 4.76 29.42
C PRO A 842 0.42 4.15 28.06
N ALA A 843 -0.88 3.98 27.85
CA ALA A 843 -1.48 3.77 26.54
C ALA A 843 -1.22 4.97 25.63
N THR A 844 -1.26 4.73 24.33
CA THR A 844 -1.11 5.79 23.34
C THR A 844 -2.22 5.79 22.30
N VAL A 845 -2.58 6.99 21.88
CA VAL A 845 -3.43 7.22 20.72
C VAL A 845 -2.55 7.78 19.62
N ALA A 846 -2.35 6.98 18.59
CA ALA A 846 -1.55 7.35 17.42
C ALA A 846 -2.42 7.44 16.16
N ASN A 847 -1.84 7.86 15.05
CA ASN A 847 -2.54 8.02 13.77
C ASN A 847 -3.77 8.92 13.88
N LEU A 848 -3.64 10.04 14.61
CA LEU A 848 -4.67 11.02 14.97
C LEU A 848 -5.36 11.65 13.74
N GLY A 849 -6.10 10.85 12.97
CA GLY A 849 -6.62 11.18 11.63
C GLY A 849 -5.50 11.54 10.65
N PRO A 850 -5.42 12.80 10.16
CA PRO A 850 -4.39 13.24 9.22
C PRO A 850 -2.93 13.11 9.71
N GLY A 851 -2.71 12.87 11.01
CA GLY A 851 -1.40 12.65 11.63
C GLY A 851 -0.80 11.24 11.48
N PHE A 852 -1.24 10.47 10.49
CA PHE A 852 -0.85 9.07 10.28
C PHE A 852 0.67 8.87 10.19
N ASP A 853 1.22 7.97 11.02
CA ASP A 853 2.64 7.57 11.15
C ASP A 853 3.63 8.65 11.60
N PHE A 854 3.18 9.88 11.89
CA PHE A 854 4.06 10.95 12.36
C PHE A 854 3.54 11.74 13.57
N LEU A 855 2.34 11.47 14.07
CA LEU A 855 1.83 12.14 15.27
C LEU A 855 1.04 11.17 16.17
N GLY A 856 1.37 11.17 17.45
CA GLY A 856 0.62 10.45 18.48
C GLY A 856 0.68 11.15 19.84
N CYS A 857 -0.10 10.65 20.80
CA CYS A 857 -0.13 11.15 22.15
C CYS A 857 -0.34 10.07 23.21
N ALA A 858 0.10 10.35 24.44
CA ALA A 858 -0.07 9.45 25.59
C ALA A 858 -1.37 9.73 26.36
N VAL A 859 -1.98 8.67 26.89
CA VAL A 859 -3.26 8.74 27.60
C VAL A 859 -3.12 8.16 29.01
N ASP A 860 -3.59 8.92 30.00
CA ASP A 860 -3.34 8.62 31.41
C ASP A 860 -4.23 7.47 31.93
N GLY A 861 -3.77 6.76 32.96
CA GLY A 861 -4.52 5.73 33.68
C GLY A 861 -4.54 4.32 33.07
N LEU A 862 -4.48 4.19 31.74
CA LEU A 862 -4.35 2.90 31.05
C LEU A 862 -2.88 2.67 30.67
N GLY A 863 -2.35 1.45 30.80
CA GLY A 863 -0.96 1.18 30.47
C GLY A 863 -0.44 -0.14 31.03
N ASP A 864 0.85 -0.40 30.84
CA ASP A 864 1.51 -1.60 31.33
C ASP A 864 2.49 -1.30 32.46
N TYR A 865 2.70 -2.28 33.33
CA TYR A 865 3.73 -2.22 34.36
C TYR A 865 4.83 -3.24 34.08
N VAL A 866 6.08 -2.83 34.29
CA VAL A 866 7.23 -3.73 34.25
C VAL A 866 7.95 -3.66 35.60
N SER A 867 8.15 -4.83 36.21
CA SER A 867 9.00 -4.95 37.39
C SER A 867 10.29 -5.65 37.00
N LEU A 868 11.43 -5.06 37.36
CA LEU A 868 12.76 -5.54 37.00
C LEU A 868 13.60 -5.71 38.26
N THR A 869 14.29 -6.84 38.40
CA THR A 869 15.11 -7.16 39.57
C THR A 869 16.47 -7.69 39.13
N VAL A 870 17.54 -7.34 39.85
CA VAL A 870 18.86 -7.93 39.65
C VAL A 870 18.81 -9.36 40.18
N ASP A 871 19.05 -10.34 39.31
CA ASP A 871 18.86 -11.76 39.62
C ASP A 871 20.12 -12.55 39.29
N SER A 872 20.75 -13.12 40.31
CA SER A 872 21.96 -13.93 40.18
C SER A 872 21.74 -15.27 39.48
N THR A 873 20.50 -15.71 39.33
CA THR A 873 20.15 -16.94 38.59
C THR A 873 20.10 -16.72 37.08
N VAL A 874 19.98 -15.48 36.63
CA VAL A 874 20.08 -15.10 35.21
C VAL A 874 21.54 -14.86 34.87
N HIS A 875 22.00 -15.37 33.73
CA HIS A 875 23.38 -15.19 33.31
C HIS A 875 23.75 -13.71 33.16
N PRO A 876 24.95 -13.28 33.60
CA PRO A 876 25.43 -11.90 33.43
C PRO A 876 25.32 -11.41 31.98
N GLY A 877 24.82 -10.18 31.79
CA GLY A 877 24.59 -9.59 30.47
C GLY A 877 23.32 -10.09 29.77
N GLN A 878 22.50 -10.91 30.43
CA GLN A 878 21.22 -11.39 29.90
C GLN A 878 20.04 -10.90 30.75
N ILE A 879 18.86 -10.96 30.14
CA ILE A 879 17.58 -10.74 30.79
C ILE A 879 16.70 -11.97 30.60
N ALA A 880 15.86 -12.31 31.59
CA ALA A 880 14.85 -13.36 31.50
C ALA A 880 13.47 -12.81 31.89
N ILE A 881 12.41 -13.24 31.21
CA ILE A 881 11.04 -12.89 31.59
C ILE A 881 10.49 -13.96 32.53
N SER A 882 10.46 -13.68 33.82
CA SER A 882 10.01 -14.61 34.86
C SER A 882 8.49 -14.81 34.83
N GLN A 883 7.74 -13.74 34.61
CA GLN A 883 6.28 -13.76 34.65
C GLN A 883 5.66 -12.77 33.66
N ILE A 884 4.52 -13.17 33.09
CA ILE A 884 3.62 -12.30 32.34
C ILE A 884 2.22 -12.47 32.97
N SER A 885 1.56 -11.37 33.33
CA SER A 885 0.25 -11.36 33.99
C SER A 885 -0.62 -10.18 33.53
N GLY A 886 -1.86 -10.09 33.99
CA GLY A 886 -2.79 -9.02 33.63
C GLY A 886 -3.82 -9.45 32.60
N ASP A 887 -3.83 -8.80 31.43
CA ASP A 887 -4.77 -9.08 30.33
C ASP A 887 -4.99 -10.60 30.08
N PRO A 888 -6.23 -11.08 29.86
CA PRO A 888 -6.50 -12.51 29.68
C PRO A 888 -5.73 -13.14 28.50
N ALA A 889 -5.44 -12.37 27.45
CA ALA A 889 -4.65 -12.81 26.31
C ALA A 889 -3.14 -12.75 26.56
N ALA A 890 -2.68 -12.24 27.72
CA ALA A 890 -1.26 -12.22 28.08
C ALA A 890 -0.64 -13.62 28.19
N SER A 891 -1.46 -14.66 28.42
CA SER A 891 -1.04 -16.07 28.36
C SER A 891 -0.54 -16.51 26.97
N LYS A 892 -0.90 -15.78 25.90
CA LYS A 892 -0.43 -16.03 24.53
C LYS A 892 0.95 -15.43 24.24
N LEU A 893 1.49 -14.58 25.11
CA LEU A 893 2.77 -13.90 24.90
C LEU A 893 3.95 -14.80 25.27
N SER A 894 4.99 -14.79 24.44
CA SER A 894 6.23 -15.53 24.71
C SER A 894 6.94 -14.95 25.93
N ARG A 895 7.51 -15.84 26.77
CA ARG A 895 8.47 -15.48 27.83
C ARG A 895 9.91 -15.43 27.34
N ASP A 896 10.18 -15.80 26.10
CA ASP A 896 11.49 -15.58 25.49
C ASP A 896 11.68 -14.06 25.26
N PRO A 897 12.67 -13.43 25.90
CA PRO A 897 12.94 -12.00 25.72
C PRO A 897 13.18 -11.60 24.27
N LEU A 898 13.68 -12.48 23.40
CA LEU A 898 13.92 -12.20 21.99
C LEU A 898 12.62 -12.15 21.18
N PHE A 899 11.52 -12.71 21.67
CA PHE A 899 10.20 -12.74 21.01
C PHE A 899 9.13 -11.97 21.79
N ASN A 900 9.55 -11.06 22.67
CA ASN A 900 8.66 -10.23 23.47
C ASN A 900 9.09 -8.76 23.42
N CYS A 901 8.16 -7.84 23.18
CA CYS A 901 8.44 -6.41 23.04
C CYS A 901 9.21 -5.82 24.23
N ALA A 902 8.79 -6.17 25.45
CA ALA A 902 9.45 -5.73 26.68
C ALA A 902 10.89 -6.28 26.76
N GLY A 903 11.09 -7.56 26.41
CA GLY A 903 12.40 -8.19 26.40
C GLY A 903 13.35 -7.58 25.37
N ILE A 904 12.88 -7.33 24.14
CA ILE A 904 13.69 -6.73 23.07
C ILE A 904 14.14 -5.32 23.44
N ALA A 905 13.21 -4.48 23.93
CA ALA A 905 13.53 -3.12 24.34
C ALA A 905 14.51 -3.10 25.53
N ALA A 906 14.31 -3.99 26.51
CA ALA A 906 15.21 -4.12 27.65
C ALA A 906 16.63 -4.56 27.23
N ILE A 907 16.75 -5.55 26.33
CA ILE A 907 18.03 -5.99 25.77
C ILE A 907 18.73 -4.83 25.08
N GLU A 908 18.00 -4.02 24.32
CA GLU A 908 18.60 -2.91 23.59
C GLU A 908 19.11 -1.81 24.53
N VAL A 909 18.38 -1.48 25.59
CA VAL A 909 18.86 -0.57 26.63
C VAL A 909 20.08 -1.14 27.36
N MET A 910 20.10 -2.44 27.68
CA MET A 910 21.29 -3.08 28.27
C MET A 910 22.52 -2.97 27.36
N LYS A 911 22.35 -3.11 26.04
CA LYS A 911 23.45 -2.92 25.08
C LYS A 911 23.93 -1.47 25.03
N MET A 912 23.00 -0.51 24.97
CA MET A 912 23.33 0.92 24.96
C MET A 912 24.11 1.34 26.23
N LEU A 913 23.76 0.76 27.38
CA LEU A 913 24.46 0.96 28.65
C LEU A 913 25.73 0.11 28.81
N GLY A 914 25.97 -0.86 27.92
CA GLY A 914 27.13 -1.74 27.98
C GLY A 914 27.11 -2.78 29.11
N ILE A 915 25.93 -3.19 29.59
CA ILE A 915 25.77 -4.10 30.74
C ILE A 915 26.21 -5.53 30.40
N ARG A 916 27.12 -6.08 31.21
CA ARG A 916 27.68 -7.44 31.07
C ARG A 916 27.85 -8.17 32.40
N SER A 917 27.88 -7.44 33.51
CA SER A 917 28.24 -7.94 34.85
C SER A 917 27.07 -8.53 35.65
N VAL A 918 25.83 -8.20 35.28
CA VAL A 918 24.62 -8.63 36.03
C VAL A 918 23.56 -9.25 35.12
N GLY A 919 22.83 -10.22 35.65
CA GLY A 919 21.62 -10.76 35.04
C GLY A 919 20.36 -10.06 35.58
N LEU A 920 19.34 -9.88 34.73
CA LEU A 920 18.11 -9.19 35.09
C LEU A 920 16.89 -10.10 34.92
N SER A 921 15.96 -10.07 35.88
CA SER A 921 14.68 -10.77 35.82
C SER A 921 13.53 -9.77 35.66
N LEU A 922 12.75 -9.94 34.59
CA LEU A 922 11.66 -9.06 34.19
C LEU A 922 10.30 -9.74 34.43
N SER A 923 9.39 -9.02 35.09
CA SER A 923 7.98 -9.38 35.20
C SER A 923 7.11 -8.34 34.52
N LEU A 924 6.31 -8.76 33.54
CA LEU A 924 5.43 -7.91 32.76
C LEU A 924 3.98 -8.06 33.23
N GLN A 925 3.33 -6.95 33.59
CA GLN A 925 1.92 -6.89 33.89
C GLN A 925 1.21 -6.06 32.81
N LYS A 926 0.50 -6.76 31.92
CA LYS A 926 -0.28 -6.19 30.82
C LYS A 926 -1.56 -5.55 31.32
N GLY A 927 -1.72 -4.24 31.09
CA GLY A 927 -2.98 -3.54 31.32
C GLY A 927 -3.73 -3.19 30.03
N LEU A 928 -3.11 -3.41 28.87
CA LEU A 928 -3.70 -3.11 27.56
C LEU A 928 -4.00 -4.38 26.75
N PRO A 929 -5.21 -4.51 26.16
CA PRO A 929 -5.52 -5.63 25.28
C PRO A 929 -4.63 -5.66 24.04
N LEU A 930 -4.28 -6.86 23.58
CA LEU A 930 -3.49 -7.06 22.37
C LEU A 930 -4.29 -6.60 21.13
N GLY A 931 -3.62 -5.92 20.19
CA GLY A 931 -4.25 -5.47 18.94
C GLY A 931 -5.35 -4.40 19.10
N SER A 932 -5.51 -3.79 20.28
CA SER A 932 -6.57 -2.82 20.58
C SER A 932 -6.45 -1.48 19.82
N GLY A 933 -5.26 -1.11 19.36
CA GLY A 933 -4.99 0.22 18.79
C GLY A 933 -4.60 1.28 19.83
N LEU A 934 -4.34 0.87 21.08
CA LEU A 934 -3.91 1.73 22.19
C LEU A 934 -2.40 1.66 22.47
N GLY A 935 -1.59 1.26 21.48
CA GLY A 935 -0.14 1.12 21.66
C GLY A 935 0.29 0.02 22.63
N SER A 936 -0.44 -1.10 22.69
CA SER A 936 -0.18 -2.19 23.67
C SER A 936 1.24 -2.76 23.62
N SER A 937 1.85 -2.90 22.44
CA SER A 937 3.25 -3.33 22.30
C SER A 937 4.24 -2.23 22.71
N ALA A 938 3.96 -0.98 22.29
CA ALA A 938 4.75 0.20 22.59
C ALA A 938 4.81 0.49 24.10
N ALA A 939 3.69 0.34 24.82
CA ALA A 939 3.65 0.48 26.29
C ALA A 939 4.55 -0.55 26.99
N SER A 940 4.48 -1.82 26.58
CA SER A 940 5.34 -2.88 27.13
C SER A 940 6.83 -2.61 26.87
N ALA A 941 7.17 -2.15 25.66
CA ALA A 941 8.54 -1.78 25.28
C ALA A 941 9.04 -0.56 26.07
N ALA A 942 8.23 0.50 26.15
CA ALA A 942 8.54 1.73 26.87
C ALA A 942 8.76 1.50 28.37
N ALA A 943 7.85 0.75 29.02
CA ALA A 943 7.99 0.43 30.44
C ALA A 943 9.28 -0.35 30.71
N ALA A 944 9.63 -1.31 29.85
CA ALA A 944 10.85 -2.10 29.99
C ALA A 944 12.12 -1.30 29.71
N ALA A 945 12.12 -0.44 28.69
CA ALA A 945 13.24 0.45 28.38
C ALA A 945 13.53 1.39 29.56
N VAL A 946 12.50 2.03 30.11
CA VAL A 946 12.63 2.86 31.31
C VAL A 946 13.06 2.03 32.51
N ALA A 947 12.54 0.81 32.72
CA ALA A 947 12.93 -0.02 33.86
C ALA A 947 14.43 -0.35 33.85
N VAL A 948 14.98 -0.74 32.70
CA VAL A 948 16.42 -1.00 32.59
C VAL A 948 17.20 0.30 32.74
N ASN A 949 16.74 1.43 32.20
CA ASN A 949 17.47 2.68 32.39
C ASN A 949 17.51 3.11 33.87
N GLU A 950 16.37 3.04 34.56
CA GLU A 950 16.21 3.46 35.96
C GLU A 950 16.99 2.58 36.93
N ILE A 951 17.03 1.24 36.73
CA ILE A 951 17.79 0.35 37.62
C ILE A 951 19.30 0.70 37.65
N PHE A 952 19.81 1.32 36.58
CA PHE A 952 21.19 1.80 36.45
C PHE A 952 21.33 3.33 36.62
N GLY A 953 20.32 4.00 37.17
CA GLY A 953 20.36 5.41 37.53
C GLY A 953 20.02 6.40 36.42
N GLY A 954 19.27 5.99 35.39
CA GLY A 954 18.66 6.89 34.41
C GLY A 954 19.68 7.56 33.48
N LYS A 955 20.64 6.81 32.94
CA LYS A 955 21.77 7.37 32.17
C LYS A 955 21.44 7.71 30.71
N LEU A 956 20.43 7.08 30.13
CA LEU A 956 19.97 7.35 28.75
C LEU A 956 18.87 8.43 28.74
N GLY A 957 18.88 9.27 27.72
CA GLY A 957 17.84 10.26 27.44
C GLY A 957 16.61 9.66 26.75
N GLU A 958 15.52 10.43 26.70
CA GLU A 958 14.23 9.97 26.15
C GLU A 958 14.34 9.48 24.69
N GLU A 959 15.09 10.17 23.83
CA GLU A 959 15.27 9.77 22.41
C GLU A 959 15.96 8.40 22.26
N GLU A 960 16.93 8.10 23.12
CA GLU A 960 17.65 6.81 23.13
C GLU A 960 16.72 5.68 23.59
N LEU A 961 15.87 5.96 24.58
CA LEU A 961 14.84 5.02 25.02
C LEU A 961 13.79 4.77 23.92
N VAL A 962 13.41 5.82 23.17
CA VAL A 962 12.53 5.67 22.00
C VAL A 962 13.18 4.81 20.93
N LEU A 963 14.49 4.97 20.69
CA LEU A 963 15.24 4.13 19.75
C LEU A 963 15.24 2.65 20.19
N ALA A 964 15.41 2.37 21.48
CA ALA A 964 15.31 1.01 22.02
C ALA A 964 13.90 0.42 21.85
N GLY A 965 12.86 1.23 22.10
CA GLY A 965 11.47 0.84 21.87
C GLY A 965 11.13 0.60 20.40
N LEU A 966 11.69 1.41 19.49
CA LEU A 966 11.55 1.24 18.03
C LEU A 966 12.13 -0.09 17.55
N LYS A 967 13.25 -0.54 18.12
CA LYS A 967 13.83 -1.86 17.80
C LYS A 967 12.90 -3.02 18.15
N SER A 968 12.06 -2.84 19.18
CA SER A 968 10.97 -3.78 19.46
C SER A 968 9.84 -3.69 18.42
N GLU A 969 9.37 -2.49 18.09
CA GLU A 969 8.28 -2.29 17.12
C GLU A 969 8.63 -2.81 15.73
N GLU A 970 9.88 -2.65 15.28
CA GLU A 970 10.42 -3.18 14.01
C GLU A 970 10.10 -4.67 13.82
N LYS A 971 10.17 -5.45 14.90
CA LYS A 971 9.98 -6.90 14.87
C LYS A 971 8.50 -7.32 14.89
N VAL A 972 7.59 -6.44 15.30
CA VAL A 972 6.17 -6.78 15.58
C VAL A 972 5.21 -6.10 14.62
N SER A 973 5.30 -4.78 14.47
CA SER A 973 4.30 -3.97 13.77
C SER A 973 4.89 -3.12 12.63
N GLY A 974 6.22 -2.96 12.61
CA GLY A 974 6.99 -2.14 11.66
C GLY A 974 7.70 -0.97 12.36
N TYR A 975 8.55 -0.25 11.63
CA TYR A 975 9.40 0.81 12.19
C TYR A 975 8.65 2.15 12.30
N HIS A 976 7.76 2.27 13.31
CA HIS A 976 6.94 3.47 13.52
C HIS A 976 7.07 4.01 14.96
N ALA A 977 7.31 5.32 15.11
CA ALA A 977 7.56 5.96 16.41
C ALA A 977 6.32 6.64 17.02
N ASP A 978 5.21 6.67 16.28
CA ASP A 978 3.94 7.31 16.63
C ASP A 978 3.29 6.81 17.93
N ASN A 979 3.55 5.57 18.32
CA ASN A 979 3.13 5.01 19.61
C ASN A 979 4.25 5.06 20.65
N VAL A 980 5.45 4.57 20.32
CA VAL A 980 6.53 4.43 21.31
C VAL A 980 7.13 5.77 21.75
N GLY A 981 7.14 6.77 20.87
CA GLY A 981 7.54 8.15 21.19
C GLY A 981 6.69 8.73 22.33
N PRO A 982 5.36 8.87 22.15
CA PRO A 982 4.48 9.33 23.22
C PRO A 982 4.48 8.42 24.46
N ALA A 983 4.58 7.10 24.29
CA ALA A 983 4.60 6.18 25.43
C ALA A 983 5.79 6.47 26.37
N ILE A 984 6.93 6.93 25.83
CA ILE A 984 8.12 7.27 26.60
C ILE A 984 8.10 8.74 27.04
N MET A 985 7.93 9.68 26.11
CA MET A 985 8.08 11.12 26.36
C MET A 985 6.84 11.76 26.99
N GLY A 986 5.66 11.14 26.86
CA GLY A 986 4.38 11.72 27.22
C GLY A 986 3.95 12.90 26.32
N GLY A 987 2.72 13.35 26.51
CA GLY A 987 2.11 14.43 25.74
C GLY A 987 1.92 14.05 24.27
N PHE A 988 1.94 15.05 23.39
CA PHE A 988 1.94 14.86 21.95
C PHE A 988 3.38 14.82 21.42
N VAL A 989 3.69 13.85 20.56
CA VAL A 989 5.02 13.73 19.93
C VAL A 989 4.86 13.70 18.41
N LEU A 990 5.54 14.63 17.75
CA LEU A 990 5.69 14.72 16.30
C LEU A 990 7.00 14.05 15.87
N ILE A 991 6.91 13.16 14.90
CA ILE A 991 8.06 12.50 14.28
C ILE A 991 8.41 13.28 13.02
N ARG A 992 9.58 13.92 12.99
CA ARG A 992 10.04 14.71 11.84
C ARG A 992 10.91 13.90 10.89
N ASN A 993 11.67 12.96 11.45
CA ASN A 993 12.56 12.09 10.70
C ASN A 993 12.81 10.79 11.48
N TYR A 994 13.08 9.71 10.76
CA TYR A 994 13.47 8.41 11.33
C TYR A 994 14.98 8.15 11.24
N GLU A 995 15.68 8.77 10.27
CA GLU A 995 17.12 8.58 10.05
C GLU A 995 17.85 9.91 9.74
N PRO A 996 18.51 10.55 10.73
CA PRO A 996 18.47 10.23 12.16
C PRO A 996 17.08 10.49 12.75
N LEU A 997 16.75 9.79 13.83
CA LEU A 997 15.51 9.98 14.58
C LEU A 997 15.43 11.42 15.09
N ASP A 998 14.40 12.17 14.67
CA ASP A 998 14.13 13.55 15.11
C ASP A 998 12.69 13.62 15.61
N LEU A 999 12.55 13.81 16.92
CA LEU A 999 11.28 13.86 17.64
C LEU A 999 11.04 15.25 18.21
N LYS A 1000 9.80 15.71 18.13
CA LYS A 1000 9.39 16.99 18.70
C LYS A 1000 8.17 16.81 19.60
N LYS A 1001 8.36 16.98 20.90
CA LYS A 1001 7.24 17.10 21.85
C LYS A 1001 6.48 18.40 21.58
N LEU A 1002 5.18 18.30 21.35
CA LEU A 1002 4.27 19.42 21.18
C LEU A 1002 3.60 19.71 22.52
N ASN A 1003 3.85 20.90 23.05
CA ASN A 1003 3.38 21.28 24.39
C ASN A 1003 1.92 21.75 24.32
N PHE A 1004 1.01 20.90 24.77
CA PHE A 1004 -0.37 21.31 25.04
C PHE A 1004 -0.41 22.20 26.31
N PRO A 1005 -1.12 23.34 26.33
CA PRO A 1005 -1.12 24.26 27.48
C PRO A 1005 -1.49 23.59 28.81
N GLU A 1006 -0.75 23.87 29.89
CA GLU A 1006 -0.95 23.23 31.21
C GLU A 1006 -2.28 23.59 31.89
N LYS A 1007 -2.79 24.80 31.64
CA LYS A 1007 -4.03 25.31 32.25
C LYS A 1007 -5.30 24.79 31.57
N LYS A 1008 -5.15 23.95 30.53
CA LYS A 1008 -6.26 23.39 29.78
C LYS A 1008 -6.27 21.87 29.95
N ASP A 1009 -7.48 21.35 30.09
CA ASP A 1009 -7.71 19.91 30.12
C ASP A 1009 -8.08 19.39 28.74
N LEU A 1010 -7.60 18.19 28.44
CA LEU A 1010 -7.93 17.44 27.24
C LEU A 1010 -8.26 16.03 27.67
N TYR A 1011 -9.47 15.58 27.31
CA TYR A 1011 -9.96 14.24 27.59
C TYR A 1011 -10.21 13.48 26.29
N PHE A 1012 -10.02 12.18 26.37
CA PHE A 1012 -10.27 11.21 25.32
C PHE A 1012 -11.31 10.22 25.82
N VAL A 1013 -12.37 10.01 25.04
CA VAL A 1013 -13.28 8.87 25.21
C VAL A 1013 -12.76 7.76 24.30
N LEU A 1014 -12.20 6.72 24.91
CA LEU A 1014 -11.68 5.55 24.23
C LEU A 1014 -12.72 4.44 24.29
N VAL A 1015 -13.20 4.00 23.13
CA VAL A 1015 -14.16 2.89 23.04
C VAL A 1015 -13.55 1.75 22.28
N SER A 1016 -13.20 0.69 23.02
CA SER A 1016 -12.52 -0.49 22.50
C SER A 1016 -13.51 -1.65 22.35
N PRO A 1017 -13.84 -2.08 21.13
CA PRO A 1017 -14.67 -3.26 20.92
C PRO A 1017 -13.88 -4.55 21.19
N GLU A 1018 -14.59 -5.63 21.56
CA GLU A 1018 -14.11 -7.03 21.57
C GLU A 1018 -13.92 -7.53 20.13
N PHE A 1019 -13.01 -6.88 19.41
CA PHE A 1019 -12.64 -7.16 18.04
C PHE A 1019 -11.15 -6.93 17.92
N GLU A 1020 -10.44 -7.85 17.27
CA GLU A 1020 -9.02 -7.71 17.01
C GLU A 1020 -8.82 -7.41 15.53
N ALA A 1021 -8.22 -6.25 15.21
CA ALA A 1021 -7.87 -5.87 13.85
C ALA A 1021 -6.35 -5.99 13.68
N PRO A 1022 -5.84 -6.98 12.92
CA PRO A 1022 -4.40 -7.13 12.75
C PRO A 1022 -3.79 -5.88 12.09
N THR A 1023 -2.83 -5.23 12.76
CA THR A 1023 -2.17 -4.00 12.30
C THR A 1023 -1.66 -4.09 10.87
N LYS A 1024 -1.07 -5.24 10.50
CA LYS A 1024 -0.58 -5.49 9.13
C LYS A 1024 -1.70 -5.44 8.09
N LYS A 1025 -2.89 -5.98 8.38
CA LYS A 1025 -4.06 -5.92 7.47
C LYS A 1025 -4.60 -4.50 7.36
N MET A 1026 -4.67 -3.78 8.49
CA MET A 1026 -5.16 -2.40 8.52
C MET A 1026 -4.24 -1.43 7.75
N ARG A 1027 -2.92 -1.66 7.80
CA ARG A 1027 -1.93 -0.91 7.00
C ARG A 1027 -1.95 -1.32 5.52
N ALA A 1028 -2.10 -2.61 5.22
CA ALA A 1028 -2.16 -3.11 3.84
C ALA A 1028 -3.40 -2.65 3.06
N ALA A 1029 -4.45 -2.22 3.76
CA ALA A 1029 -5.66 -1.69 3.12
C ALA A 1029 -5.46 -0.29 2.51
N LEU A 1030 -4.45 0.46 2.95
CA LEU A 1030 -4.23 1.85 2.52
C LEU A 1030 -3.98 1.95 1.01
N PRO A 1031 -4.46 3.01 0.36
CA PRO A 1031 -4.30 3.19 -1.08
C PRO A 1031 -2.83 3.44 -1.43
N LEU A 1032 -2.37 2.84 -2.53
CA LEU A 1032 -1.01 3.05 -3.05
C LEU A 1032 -0.84 4.42 -3.72
N GLU A 1033 -1.94 5.01 -4.19
CA GLU A 1033 -1.99 6.34 -4.81
C GLU A 1033 -3.06 7.20 -4.16
N ILE A 1034 -2.78 8.50 -3.99
CA ILE A 1034 -3.72 9.46 -3.41
C ILE A 1034 -3.98 10.60 -4.40
N ALA A 1035 -5.24 11.03 -4.48
CA ALA A 1035 -5.59 12.20 -5.28
C ALA A 1035 -4.93 13.45 -4.67
N MET A 1036 -4.38 14.34 -5.52
CA MET A 1036 -3.75 15.58 -5.06
C MET A 1036 -4.69 16.43 -4.17
N ALA A 1037 -5.99 16.45 -4.47
CA ALA A 1037 -6.99 17.13 -3.64
C ALA A 1037 -7.08 16.56 -2.21
N HIS A 1038 -6.97 15.23 -2.05
CA HIS A 1038 -6.96 14.59 -0.73
C HIS A 1038 -5.63 14.85 -0.01
N HIS A 1039 -4.50 14.83 -0.73
CA HIS A 1039 -3.19 15.18 -0.17
C HIS A 1039 -3.15 16.61 0.38
N VAL A 1040 -3.62 17.58 -0.40
CA VAL A 1040 -3.69 18.99 0.01
C VAL A 1040 -4.62 19.16 1.22
N TRP A 1041 -5.78 18.50 1.21
CA TRP A 1041 -6.72 18.52 2.32
C TRP A 1041 -6.09 17.95 3.61
N ASN A 1042 -5.55 16.74 3.57
CA ASN A 1042 -4.93 16.11 4.73
C ASN A 1042 -3.73 16.90 5.25
N SER A 1043 -2.90 17.47 4.36
CA SER A 1043 -1.79 18.34 4.76
C SER A 1043 -2.27 19.58 5.52
N SER A 1044 -3.35 20.22 5.05
CA SER A 1044 -4.00 21.34 5.76
C SER A 1044 -4.50 20.92 7.14
N GLN A 1045 -5.21 19.79 7.22
CA GLN A 1045 -5.77 19.31 8.49
C GLN A 1045 -4.68 18.84 9.46
N ALA A 1046 -3.56 18.29 8.99
CA ALA A 1046 -2.43 17.92 9.84
C ALA A 1046 -1.75 19.15 10.48
N VAL A 1047 -1.62 20.25 9.71
CA VAL A 1047 -1.11 21.53 10.25
C VAL A 1047 -2.10 22.13 11.25
N ALA A 1048 -3.40 22.11 10.94
CA ALA A 1048 -4.45 22.57 11.85
C ALA A 1048 -4.44 21.77 13.17
N LEU A 1049 -4.26 20.44 13.09
CA LEU A 1049 -4.15 19.56 14.25
C LEU A 1049 -2.96 19.95 15.14
N ALA A 1050 -1.78 20.16 14.55
CA ALA A 1050 -0.59 20.57 15.30
C ALA A 1050 -0.73 21.98 15.91
N ALA A 1051 -1.34 22.92 15.19
CA ALA A 1051 -1.62 24.27 15.69
C ALA A 1051 -2.61 24.23 16.87
N ALA A 1052 -3.69 23.47 16.74
CA ALA A 1052 -4.69 23.31 17.79
C ALA A 1052 -4.11 22.68 19.07
N VAL A 1053 -3.17 21.73 18.94
CA VAL A 1053 -2.42 21.19 20.10
C VAL A 1053 -1.64 22.30 20.81
N LEU A 1054 -0.90 23.14 20.08
CA LEU A 1054 -0.05 24.19 20.66
C LEU A 1054 -0.87 25.34 21.28
N GLU A 1055 -2.01 25.70 20.67
CA GLU A 1055 -2.94 26.72 21.17
C GLU A 1055 -3.86 26.19 22.28
N GLY A 1056 -3.94 24.86 22.42
CA GLY A 1056 -4.88 24.16 23.27
C GLY A 1056 -6.34 24.37 22.86
N ASP A 1057 -6.61 24.49 21.57
CA ASP A 1057 -7.98 24.53 21.04
C ASP A 1057 -8.50 23.09 20.88
N VAL A 1058 -9.19 22.59 21.90
CA VAL A 1058 -9.73 21.22 21.93
C VAL A 1058 -10.79 21.00 20.85
N ALA A 1059 -11.55 22.04 20.50
CA ALA A 1059 -12.60 21.95 19.50
C ALA A 1059 -12.01 21.84 18.09
N GLU A 1060 -11.01 22.66 17.76
CA GLU A 1060 -10.30 22.58 16.49
C GLU A 1060 -9.47 21.30 16.39
N LEU A 1061 -8.86 20.86 17.49
CA LEU A 1061 -8.16 19.56 17.56
C LEU A 1061 -9.11 18.42 17.17
N GLY A 1062 -10.31 18.39 17.76
CA GLY A 1062 -11.35 17.42 17.42
C GLY A 1062 -11.74 17.46 15.94
N LYS A 1063 -12.07 18.65 15.40
CA LYS A 1063 -12.47 18.80 14.00
C LYS A 1063 -11.37 18.35 13.04
N ALA A 1064 -10.12 18.77 13.28
CA ALA A 1064 -8.99 18.42 12.45
C ALA A 1064 -8.73 16.91 12.45
N LEU A 1065 -8.76 16.27 13.62
CA LEU A 1065 -8.60 14.81 13.77
C LEU A 1065 -9.69 14.02 13.03
N SER A 1066 -10.93 14.52 13.00
CA SER A 1066 -12.04 13.85 12.31
C SER A 1066 -12.06 14.00 10.79
N SER A 1067 -11.18 14.84 10.23
CA SER A 1067 -11.26 15.30 8.85
C SER A 1067 -10.31 14.57 7.89
N ASP A 1068 -9.88 13.36 8.21
CA ASP A 1068 -9.03 12.54 7.34
C ASP A 1068 -9.78 12.05 6.09
N LYS A 1069 -9.21 12.27 4.89
CA LYS A 1069 -9.75 11.81 3.60
C LYS A 1069 -8.92 10.71 2.93
N ILE A 1070 -7.86 10.25 3.58
CA ILE A 1070 -6.91 9.29 3.01
C ILE A 1070 -6.94 7.99 3.79
N VAL A 1071 -6.67 8.03 5.10
CA VAL A 1071 -6.29 6.83 5.85
C VAL A 1071 -7.50 6.23 6.56
N GLU A 1072 -8.25 7.05 7.30
CA GLU A 1072 -9.45 6.62 8.01
C GLU A 1072 -10.55 6.08 7.08
N PRO A 1073 -10.93 6.72 5.95
CA PRO A 1073 -12.01 6.22 5.09
C PRO A 1073 -11.74 4.83 4.51
N THR A 1074 -10.48 4.45 4.38
CA THR A 1074 -10.07 3.12 3.90
C THR A 1074 -10.09 2.08 5.02
N ARG A 1075 -9.84 2.49 6.26
CA ARG A 1075 -9.75 1.59 7.41
C ARG A 1075 -11.05 1.41 8.17
N ALA A 1076 -11.89 2.45 8.26
CA ALA A 1076 -13.16 2.42 8.98
C ALA A 1076 -14.09 1.28 8.52
N PRO A 1077 -14.23 0.96 7.22
CA PRO A 1077 -15.07 -0.15 6.77
C PRO A 1077 -14.62 -1.53 7.25
N LEU A 1078 -13.36 -1.68 7.66
CA LEU A 1078 -12.81 -2.94 8.17
C LEU A 1078 -13.18 -3.20 9.63
N ILE A 1079 -13.75 -2.21 10.32
CA ILE A 1079 -14.16 -2.30 11.72
C ILE A 1079 -15.69 -2.21 11.78
N PRO A 1080 -16.40 -3.32 12.09
CA PRO A 1080 -17.85 -3.34 12.10
C PRO A 1080 -18.46 -2.24 12.99
N GLY A 1081 -19.32 -1.40 12.41
CA GLY A 1081 -20.01 -0.32 13.12
C GLY A 1081 -19.22 0.98 13.34
N MET A 1082 -17.96 1.08 12.90
CA MET A 1082 -17.10 2.25 13.18
C MET A 1082 -17.67 3.59 12.70
N GLU A 1083 -18.23 3.65 11.49
CA GLU A 1083 -18.87 4.86 10.95
C GLU A 1083 -20.04 5.34 11.82
N ALA A 1084 -20.86 4.40 12.30
CA ALA A 1084 -21.97 4.71 13.18
C ALA A 1084 -21.52 5.18 14.56
N VAL A 1085 -20.42 4.62 15.07
CA VAL A 1085 -19.80 5.04 16.34
C VAL A 1085 -19.26 6.46 16.22
N LYS A 1086 -18.55 6.79 15.13
CA LYS A 1086 -18.12 8.17 14.86
C LYS A 1086 -19.29 9.13 14.85
N LYS A 1087 -20.36 8.79 14.11
CA LYS A 1087 -21.56 9.61 14.05
C LYS A 1087 -22.20 9.79 15.44
N ALA A 1088 -22.33 8.71 16.21
CA ALA A 1088 -22.88 8.75 17.56
C ALA A 1088 -22.05 9.61 18.51
N ALA A 1089 -20.72 9.56 18.42
CA ALA A 1089 -19.83 10.40 19.21
C ALA A 1089 -20.06 11.90 18.95
N ILE A 1090 -20.12 12.29 17.66
CA ILE A 1090 -20.35 13.69 17.26
C ILE A 1090 -21.75 14.16 17.66
N GLU A 1091 -22.79 13.33 17.44
CA GLU A 1091 -24.17 13.64 17.84
C GLU A 1091 -24.33 13.76 19.36
N ALA A 1092 -23.53 13.02 20.14
CA ALA A 1092 -23.48 13.10 21.59
C ALA A 1092 -22.63 14.29 22.12
N GLY A 1093 -22.00 15.07 21.23
CA GLY A 1093 -21.30 16.30 21.57
C GLY A 1093 -19.78 16.19 21.70
N ALA A 1094 -19.15 15.15 21.13
CA ALA A 1094 -17.71 15.13 20.94
C ALA A 1094 -17.27 16.15 19.87
N PHE A 1095 -16.12 16.79 20.05
CA PHE A 1095 -15.59 17.74 19.05
C PHE A 1095 -15.04 17.03 17.80
N GLY A 1096 -14.64 15.78 17.97
CA GLY A 1096 -14.11 14.92 16.93
C GLY A 1096 -14.06 13.49 17.41
N CYS A 1097 -14.12 12.54 16.47
CA CYS A 1097 -13.85 11.13 16.67
C CYS A 1097 -13.04 10.56 15.49
N THR A 1098 -12.09 9.67 15.78
CA THR A 1098 -11.30 8.92 14.77
C THR A 1098 -10.92 7.52 15.28
N ILE A 1099 -10.17 6.77 14.48
CA ILE A 1099 -9.62 5.45 14.81
C ILE A 1099 -8.24 5.64 15.44
N SER A 1100 -7.96 4.98 16.57
CA SER A 1100 -6.66 5.01 17.23
C SER A 1100 -5.69 3.97 16.64
N GLY A 1101 -4.51 4.42 16.23
CA GLY A 1101 -3.43 3.57 15.77
C GLY A 1101 -3.85 2.74 14.55
N ALA A 1102 -3.60 1.43 14.58
CA ALA A 1102 -4.04 0.49 13.57
C ALA A 1102 -5.04 -0.55 14.13
N GLY A 1103 -5.57 -0.33 15.33
CA GLY A 1103 -6.55 -1.20 15.96
C GLY A 1103 -7.97 -0.64 15.88
N PRO A 1104 -8.95 -1.32 16.48
CA PRO A 1104 -10.36 -0.97 16.31
C PRO A 1104 -10.91 0.01 17.33
N THR A 1105 -10.07 0.52 18.24
CA THR A 1105 -10.51 1.51 19.23
C THR A 1105 -10.87 2.84 18.55
N ALA A 1106 -12.10 3.30 18.81
CA ALA A 1106 -12.53 4.65 18.47
C ALA A 1106 -12.09 5.62 19.58
N VAL A 1107 -11.55 6.77 19.18
CA VAL A 1107 -11.14 7.85 20.10
C VAL A 1107 -11.92 9.11 19.80
N ALA A 1108 -12.65 9.63 20.79
CA ALA A 1108 -13.34 10.90 20.70
C ALA A 1108 -12.69 11.96 21.60
N VAL A 1109 -12.64 13.20 21.12
CA VAL A 1109 -11.99 14.34 21.78
C VAL A 1109 -13.03 15.22 22.46
N ILE A 1110 -12.78 15.53 23.74
CA ILE A 1110 -13.67 16.30 24.61
C ILE A 1110 -12.89 17.15 25.62
N ASP A 1111 -13.57 18.12 26.23
CA ASP A 1111 -13.05 19.05 27.23
C ASP A 1111 -13.53 18.78 28.66
N CYS A 1112 -14.50 17.87 28.85
CA CYS A 1112 -15.18 17.63 30.12
C CYS A 1112 -15.41 16.14 30.38
N LYS A 1113 -14.94 15.64 31.52
CA LYS A 1113 -14.97 14.22 31.90
C LYS A 1113 -16.40 13.69 32.01
N GLU A 1114 -17.30 14.44 32.67
CA GLU A 1114 -18.69 14.02 32.92
C GLU A 1114 -19.44 13.82 31.59
N ARG A 1115 -19.21 14.70 30.61
CA ARG A 1115 -19.78 14.55 29.26
C ARG A 1115 -19.23 13.32 28.54
N GLY A 1116 -17.95 12.99 28.80
CA GLY A 1116 -17.28 11.84 28.21
C GLY A 1116 -17.92 10.50 28.54
N GLU A 1117 -18.43 10.32 29.75
CA GLU A 1117 -19.09 9.07 30.16
C GLU A 1117 -20.35 8.82 29.33
N SER A 1118 -21.20 9.85 29.18
CA SER A 1118 -22.41 9.77 28.35
C SER A 1118 -22.09 9.56 26.87
N ILE A 1119 -21.06 10.21 26.34
CA ILE A 1119 -20.59 9.99 24.96
C ILE A 1119 -20.12 8.54 24.78
N GLY A 1120 -19.36 8.01 25.75
CA GLY A 1120 -18.88 6.63 25.76
C GLY A 1120 -20.01 5.60 25.71
N GLU A 1121 -21.08 5.80 26.48
CA GLU A 1121 -22.27 4.93 26.45
C GLU A 1121 -22.92 4.91 25.07
N ARG A 1122 -23.08 6.08 24.42
CA ARG A 1122 -23.65 6.17 23.07
C ARG A 1122 -22.78 5.50 22.01
N MET A 1123 -21.47 5.63 22.14
CA MET A 1123 -20.50 4.97 21.27
C MET A 1123 -20.53 3.43 21.45
N VAL A 1124 -20.62 2.94 22.69
CA VAL A 1124 -20.77 1.50 22.99
C VAL A 1124 -22.08 0.96 22.43
N GLU A 1125 -23.18 1.70 22.60
CA GLU A 1125 -24.48 1.34 22.03
C GLU A 1125 -24.41 1.25 20.49
N ALA A 1126 -23.71 2.18 19.84
CA ALA A 1126 -23.53 2.17 18.38
C ALA A 1126 -22.71 0.95 17.90
N PHE A 1127 -21.62 0.60 18.60
CA PHE A 1127 -20.87 -0.63 18.31
C PHE A 1127 -21.73 -1.88 18.47
N TRP A 1128 -22.56 -1.92 19.51
CA TRP A 1128 -23.47 -3.06 19.75
C TRP A 1128 -24.57 -3.15 18.69
N ARG A 1129 -25.23 -2.03 18.38
CA ARG A 1129 -26.40 -2.01 17.49
C ARG A 1129 -26.04 -2.23 16.03
N GLU A 1130 -25.03 -1.52 15.54
CA GLU A 1130 -24.66 -1.53 14.11
C GLU A 1130 -23.52 -2.51 13.82
N GLY A 1131 -22.55 -2.61 14.73
CA GLY A 1131 -21.39 -3.51 14.58
C GLY A 1131 -21.59 -4.91 15.17
N LYS A 1132 -22.57 -5.11 16.05
CA LYS A 1132 -22.75 -6.34 16.87
C LYS A 1132 -21.52 -6.69 17.70
N LEU A 1133 -20.76 -5.68 18.11
CA LEU A 1133 -19.56 -5.83 18.93
C LEU A 1133 -19.85 -5.38 20.36
N LYS A 1134 -19.46 -6.20 21.34
CA LYS A 1134 -19.34 -5.70 22.72
C LYS A 1134 -18.19 -4.71 22.77
N ALA A 1135 -18.34 -3.62 23.51
CA ALA A 1135 -17.29 -2.62 23.64
C ALA A 1135 -17.25 -2.07 25.05
N VAL A 1136 -16.07 -1.60 25.45
CA VAL A 1136 -15.84 -0.95 26.74
C VAL A 1136 -15.38 0.49 26.47
N ALA A 1137 -15.99 1.43 27.19
CA ALA A 1137 -15.61 2.84 27.15
C ALA A 1137 -14.72 3.19 28.35
N ALA A 1138 -13.72 4.03 28.12
CA ALA A 1138 -12.90 4.63 29.16
C ALA A 1138 -12.71 6.13 28.84
N VAL A 1139 -12.79 6.98 29.87
CA VAL A 1139 -12.57 8.42 29.73
C VAL A 1139 -11.27 8.78 30.44
N ASN A 1140 -10.29 9.21 29.67
CA ASN A 1140 -8.94 9.41 30.15
C ASN A 1140 -8.40 10.76 29.71
N ARG A 1141 -7.60 11.40 30.57
CA ARG A 1141 -6.95 12.67 30.24
C ARG A 1141 -5.65 12.44 29.47
N LEU A 1142 -5.14 13.48 28.82
CA LEU A 1142 -3.78 13.50 28.25
C LEU A 1142 -2.73 13.18 29.33
N ASP A 1143 -1.93 12.14 29.12
CA ASP A 1143 -0.74 11.89 29.94
C ASP A 1143 0.39 12.79 29.44
N ARG A 1144 0.99 13.59 30.32
CA ARG A 1144 2.05 14.56 29.97
C ARG A 1144 3.46 14.05 30.27
N VAL A 1145 3.56 12.94 31.00
CA VAL A 1145 4.79 12.42 31.61
C VAL A 1145 5.36 11.27 30.80
N GLY A 1146 4.51 10.37 30.28
CA GLY A 1146 4.96 9.17 29.59
C GLY A 1146 5.42 8.08 30.57
N ALA A 1147 6.37 7.26 30.14
CA ALA A 1147 6.85 6.14 30.92
C ALA A 1147 7.69 6.62 32.11
N ARG A 1148 7.43 6.04 33.29
CA ARG A 1148 7.94 6.56 34.57
C ARG A 1148 8.17 5.48 35.60
N LEU A 1149 9.12 5.73 36.50
CA LEU A 1149 9.34 4.94 37.70
C LEU A 1149 8.17 5.12 38.67
N VAL A 1150 7.66 4.01 39.20
CA VAL A 1150 6.52 3.97 40.15
C VAL A 1150 6.97 3.52 41.53
N ASP A 1151 7.91 2.57 41.58
CA ASP A 1151 8.46 2.04 42.83
C ASP A 1151 9.91 1.60 42.61
N SER A 1152 10.74 1.67 43.64
CA SER A 1152 12.11 1.20 43.60
C SER A 1152 12.61 0.76 44.97
N LYS A 1153 13.49 -0.23 44.96
CA LYS A 1153 14.18 -0.72 46.16
C LYS A 1153 15.67 -0.46 45.99
N PRO A 1154 16.28 0.45 46.77
CA PRO A 1154 17.71 0.71 46.69
C PRO A 1154 18.50 -0.56 46.99
N ARG A 1155 19.66 -0.67 46.34
CA ARG A 1155 20.54 -1.83 46.50
C ARG A 1155 21.31 -1.78 47.82
#